data_AF-A0A5N5SVK6-F1
#
_entry.id   AF-A0A5N5SVK6-F1
#
_cell.length_a   1.000
_cell.length_b   1.000
_cell.length_c   1.000
_cell.angle_alpha   90.00
_cell.angle_beta   90.00
_cell.angle_gamma   90.00
#
_symmetry.space_group_name_H-M   'P 1'
#
loop_
_entity.id
_entity.type
_entity.pdbx_description
1 polymer ?
#
loop_
_entity_poly.entity_id
_entity_poly.type
_entity_poly.pdbx_seq_one_letter_code
_entity_poly.pdbx_strand_id
1 'polypeptide(L)'
;MEGRLKIHILRAFNVSVRLNSKFFVRVGLFHGNQLLCPILETQPVTAPPRWGEWIQFELPIQEVPRAAKLCFSLCVKGQATEKRRKRMKEKFVANILTLFFIVRASSSDAMQLGVEFEQRFNQCVLFPDEKQMQDYAKYIIKLEKFSVNEEATEEELEKIQALCSLCPGKEIKEEEKEFLWKNRKTCFQIPDSLPRLLDSVRWSSRDYVSQLYLLLEDWPLVSPETALELLQLNYPDFKVREHAVMSLSKSLPDEKLSQYLLQLVHTLKHEAYLDSPLLRFLLLKSLTNKNLGYYFFWHLRSEVNLWPNALRALSILESFCRGLGPDLKTLSRHVEMIDKLGKLADYIRLDASKDRNKQLQNLLQESEYSSALQHLPSPLRPSLTLGRLRLADCKVLHSARRPIFLLWENADPMAGHFSLSHALIFKNGDDLRQDTLTLQVIGIMNHAWTSEGLDLRMTPYSCLATGVKTGIIEVVRNAKTVYSIQRRAKLGAIQVDSSQLYKWIKDNNPGKRLDQAIETFTRSCAGYCVATFVLGIGDRHPDNIMVNEEGQIFHIDFGHFLGNFKKKFGIQRERVPFVLTQDFLKVIAAGDDNPKSSLQFQRFQELCGKAYLALRKHSRLIMALFTLLISTGLPELQSMEDIAFLRKTLAVDACEEEALQYFQNQFHEAYGGAWTTKLDWFFHSVKHR
;
A
#
# COMPACT_ATOMS: atom_id res chain seq x y z
N MET A 1 -25.38 -15.63 31.99
CA MET A 1 -26.26 -14.70 31.26
C MET A 1 -26.93 -15.49 30.16
N GLU A 2 -28.16 -15.95 30.38
CA GLU A 2 -28.89 -16.71 29.35
C GLU A 2 -29.64 -15.73 28.44
N GLY A 3 -29.18 -15.58 27.21
CA GLY A 3 -29.79 -14.67 26.26
C GLY A 3 -29.06 -14.65 24.92
N ARG A 4 -29.85 -14.60 23.86
CA ARG A 4 -29.39 -14.36 22.48
C ARG A 4 -29.35 -12.86 22.21
N LEU A 5 -28.39 -12.45 21.37
CA LEU A 5 -28.26 -11.04 20.96
C LEU A 5 -29.48 -10.62 20.14
N LYS A 6 -30.13 -9.51 20.54
CA LYS A 6 -31.29 -8.92 19.86
C LYS A 6 -31.05 -7.46 19.53
N ILE A 7 -31.52 -7.04 18.36
CA ILE A 7 -31.41 -5.67 17.85
C ILE A 7 -32.75 -5.26 17.26
N HIS A 8 -33.24 -4.08 17.62
CA HIS A 8 -34.45 -3.50 17.08
C HIS A 8 -34.14 -2.56 15.92
N ILE A 9 -34.68 -2.87 14.74
CA ILE A 9 -34.55 -2.04 13.54
C ILE A 9 -35.75 -1.12 13.47
N LEU A 10 -35.53 0.19 13.66
CA LEU A 10 -36.61 1.17 13.80
C LEU A 10 -37.07 1.67 12.42
N ARG A 11 -36.25 2.51 11.80
CA ARG A 11 -36.57 3.23 10.55
C ARG A 11 -35.32 3.78 9.90
N ALA A 12 -35.39 4.08 8.60
CA ALA A 12 -34.33 4.81 7.90
C ALA A 12 -34.78 6.23 7.50
N PHE A 13 -33.87 7.19 7.59
CA PHE A 13 -34.08 8.60 7.28
C PHE A 13 -33.27 9.00 6.04
N ASN A 14 -33.69 10.09 5.37
CA ASN A 14 -33.02 10.67 4.20
C ASN A 14 -32.78 9.65 3.06
N VAL A 15 -33.70 8.70 2.89
CA VAL A 15 -33.62 7.69 1.83
C VAL A 15 -34.20 8.26 0.54
N SER A 16 -33.41 8.32 -0.53
CA SER A 16 -33.89 8.74 -1.85
C SER A 16 -34.71 7.62 -2.52
N VAL A 17 -36.01 7.90 -2.73
CA VAL A 17 -37.04 6.93 -3.09
C VAL A 17 -37.35 6.98 -4.60
N ARG A 18 -37.58 5.80 -5.20
CA ARG A 18 -38.35 5.67 -6.46
C ARG A 18 -39.70 5.04 -6.13
N LEU A 19 -40.77 5.50 -6.78
CA LEU A 19 -42.12 4.92 -6.65
C LEU A 19 -42.06 3.38 -6.74
N ASN A 20 -42.83 2.69 -5.89
CA ASN A 20 -42.95 1.22 -5.81
C ASN A 20 -41.69 0.44 -5.37
N SER A 21 -40.71 1.09 -4.74
CA SER A 21 -39.54 0.41 -4.16
C SER A 21 -39.89 -0.25 -2.82
N LYS A 22 -39.48 -1.51 -2.61
CA LYS A 22 -39.50 -2.17 -1.29
C LYS A 22 -38.09 -2.17 -0.69
N PHE A 23 -37.98 -1.77 0.57
CA PHE A 23 -36.74 -1.63 1.34
C PHE A 23 -36.66 -2.72 2.40
N PHE A 24 -35.47 -3.26 2.64
CA PHE A 24 -35.20 -4.17 3.75
C PHE A 24 -33.77 -3.96 4.24
N VAL A 25 -33.49 -4.31 5.49
CA VAL A 25 -32.17 -4.19 6.11
C VAL A 25 -31.59 -5.58 6.26
N ARG A 26 -30.35 -5.76 5.77
CA ARG A 26 -29.51 -6.91 6.10
C ARG A 26 -28.69 -6.58 7.33
N VAL A 27 -28.65 -7.50 8.29
CA VAL A 27 -27.86 -7.38 9.52
C VAL A 27 -26.96 -8.60 9.65
N GLY A 28 -25.65 -8.38 9.76
CA GLY A 28 -24.67 -9.43 9.99
C GLY A 28 -23.78 -9.12 11.18
N LEU A 29 -23.33 -10.17 11.86
CA LEU A 29 -22.39 -10.09 12.98
C LEU A 29 -21.05 -10.69 12.56
N PHE A 30 -19.99 -9.91 12.67
CA PHE A 30 -18.67 -10.24 12.11
C PHE A 30 -17.57 -10.14 13.17
N HIS A 31 -16.55 -10.99 13.05
CA HIS A 31 -15.24 -10.82 13.67
C HIS A 31 -14.21 -10.64 12.55
N GLY A 32 -13.79 -9.39 12.31
CA GLY A 32 -12.92 -9.07 11.18
C GLY A 32 -13.72 -9.26 9.89
N ASN A 33 -13.28 -10.19 9.05
CA ASN A 33 -13.99 -10.59 7.83
C ASN A 33 -14.82 -11.87 8.00
N GLN A 34 -14.72 -12.55 9.15
CA GLN A 34 -15.43 -13.80 9.41
C GLN A 34 -16.85 -13.52 9.91
N LEU A 35 -17.83 -14.21 9.32
CA LEU A 35 -19.20 -14.18 9.79
C LEU A 35 -19.34 -15.05 11.05
N LEU A 36 -19.87 -14.49 12.15
CA LEU A 36 -20.06 -15.20 13.41
C LEU A 36 -21.37 -16.01 13.44
N CYS A 37 -22.37 -15.59 12.66
CA CYS A 37 -23.67 -16.26 12.52
C CYS A 37 -24.37 -15.80 11.22
N PRO A 38 -25.33 -16.57 10.67
CA PRO A 38 -26.00 -16.24 9.40
C PRO A 38 -26.54 -14.81 9.36
N ILE A 39 -26.41 -14.16 8.18
CA ILE A 39 -26.96 -12.82 7.95
C ILE A 39 -28.48 -12.89 8.03
N LEU A 40 -29.07 -11.96 8.78
CA LEU A 40 -30.52 -11.84 8.95
C LEU A 40 -31.06 -10.68 8.13
N GLU A 41 -32.31 -10.77 7.69
CA GLU A 41 -32.99 -9.73 6.92
C GLU A 41 -34.29 -9.33 7.62
N THR A 42 -34.58 -8.03 7.66
CA THR A 42 -35.91 -7.54 8.05
C THR A 42 -36.94 -7.83 6.97
N GLN A 43 -38.22 -7.77 7.33
CA GLN A 43 -39.30 -7.78 6.35
C GLN A 43 -39.21 -6.59 5.37
N PRO A 44 -39.56 -6.77 4.08
CA PRO A 44 -39.56 -5.66 3.13
C PRO A 44 -40.69 -4.66 3.38
N VAL A 45 -40.38 -3.37 3.46
CA VAL A 45 -41.32 -2.26 3.71
C VAL A 45 -41.31 -1.23 2.57
N THR A 46 -42.39 -0.50 2.38
CA THR A 46 -42.46 0.61 1.41
C THR A 46 -41.89 1.90 2.01
N ALA A 47 -41.71 2.93 1.17
CA ALA A 47 -41.30 4.24 1.66
C ALA A 47 -42.49 4.99 2.33
N PRO A 48 -42.24 5.77 3.40
CA PRO A 48 -40.96 5.91 4.11
C PRO A 48 -40.63 4.66 4.94
N PRO A 49 -39.39 4.15 4.89
CA PRO A 49 -39.05 2.85 5.44
C PRO A 49 -39.05 2.82 6.97
N ARG A 50 -40.00 2.10 7.55
CA ARG A 50 -40.16 1.84 9.00
C ARG A 50 -40.41 0.36 9.22
N TRP A 51 -39.64 -0.27 10.10
CA TRP A 51 -39.74 -1.71 10.40
C TRP A 51 -40.32 -1.95 11.78
N GLY A 52 -39.73 -1.37 12.83
CA GLY A 52 -40.09 -1.69 14.22
C GLY A 52 -39.88 -3.17 14.54
N GLU A 53 -38.92 -3.83 13.88
CA GLU A 53 -38.73 -5.28 13.90
C GLU A 53 -37.52 -5.66 14.76
N TRP A 54 -37.68 -6.67 15.62
CA TRP A 54 -36.57 -7.25 16.40
C TRP A 54 -35.89 -8.36 15.60
N ILE A 55 -34.60 -8.20 15.36
CA ILE A 55 -33.71 -9.21 14.79
C ILE A 55 -32.98 -9.92 15.92
N GLN A 56 -33.14 -11.25 16.01
CA GLN A 56 -32.49 -12.10 17.02
C GLN A 56 -31.46 -12.99 16.34
N PHE A 57 -30.20 -12.91 16.79
CA PHE A 57 -29.14 -13.82 16.35
C PHE A 57 -29.18 -15.14 17.11
N GLU A 58 -28.74 -16.23 16.49
CA GLU A 58 -28.59 -17.52 17.17
C GLU A 58 -27.43 -17.53 18.18
N LEU A 59 -26.46 -16.62 18.04
CA LEU A 59 -25.29 -16.53 18.90
C LEU A 59 -25.67 -16.03 20.32
N PRO A 60 -25.35 -16.79 21.38
CA PRO A 60 -25.54 -16.32 22.76
C PRO A 60 -24.63 -15.12 23.07
N ILE A 61 -25.11 -14.19 23.91
CA ILE A 61 -24.38 -12.96 24.24
C ILE A 61 -23.00 -13.26 24.85
N GLN A 62 -22.87 -14.31 25.65
CA GLN A 62 -21.60 -14.72 26.28
C GLN A 62 -20.55 -15.26 25.29
N GLU A 63 -20.97 -15.64 24.08
CA GLU A 63 -20.09 -16.17 23.03
C GLU A 63 -19.62 -15.07 22.07
N VAL A 64 -20.06 -13.83 22.28
CA VAL A 64 -19.72 -12.69 21.41
C VAL A 64 -18.29 -12.22 21.72
N PRO A 65 -17.36 -12.27 20.76
CA PRO A 65 -15.98 -11.87 21.01
C PRO A 65 -15.85 -10.35 21.14
N ARG A 66 -14.78 -9.90 21.81
CA ARG A 66 -14.55 -8.47 22.13
C ARG A 66 -14.58 -7.56 20.90
N ALA A 67 -14.03 -8.03 19.78
CA ALA A 67 -13.92 -7.29 18.53
C ALA A 67 -15.11 -7.52 17.56
N ALA A 68 -16.23 -8.09 18.03
CA ALA A 68 -17.41 -8.30 17.20
C ALA A 68 -17.98 -6.97 16.68
N LYS A 69 -18.34 -6.94 15.39
CA LYS A 69 -18.90 -5.78 14.69
C LYS A 69 -20.27 -6.14 14.12
N LEU A 70 -21.20 -5.20 14.23
CA LEU A 70 -22.52 -5.30 13.61
C LEU A 70 -22.53 -4.50 12.32
N CYS A 71 -22.85 -5.17 11.22
CA CYS A 71 -22.85 -4.58 9.90
C CYS A 71 -24.28 -4.55 9.36
N PHE A 72 -24.69 -3.38 8.87
CA PHE A 72 -26.03 -3.11 8.35
C PHE A 72 -25.93 -2.72 6.87
N SER A 73 -26.79 -3.27 6.03
CA SER A 73 -26.95 -2.84 4.65
C SER A 73 -28.41 -2.55 4.36
N LEU A 74 -28.72 -1.34 3.88
CA LEU A 74 -30.06 -1.01 3.39
C LEU A 74 -30.18 -1.41 1.92
N CYS A 75 -31.04 -2.38 1.65
CA CYS A 75 -31.25 -2.96 0.34
C CYS A 75 -32.60 -2.53 -0.25
N VAL A 76 -32.66 -2.44 -1.58
CA VAL A 76 -33.89 -2.12 -2.31
C VAL A 76 -34.22 -3.20 -3.33
N LYS A 77 -35.44 -3.75 -3.26
CA LYS A 77 -36.04 -4.60 -4.31
C LYS A 77 -36.75 -3.70 -5.31
N GLY A 78 -36.25 -3.66 -6.55
CA GLY A 78 -36.94 -3.06 -7.70
C GLY A 78 -37.73 -4.11 -8.49
N GLN A 79 -38.86 -3.72 -9.09
CA GLN A 79 -39.49 -4.54 -10.13
C GLN A 79 -38.62 -4.48 -11.40
N ALA A 80 -38.03 -5.61 -11.78
CA ALA A 80 -37.44 -5.77 -13.10
C ALA A 80 -38.56 -6.05 -14.10
N THR A 81 -38.59 -5.30 -15.21
CA THR A 81 -39.25 -5.77 -16.44
C THR A 81 -38.59 -7.09 -16.86
N GLU A 82 -39.39 -8.00 -17.43
CA GLU A 82 -39.08 -9.44 -17.64
C GLU A 82 -37.73 -9.78 -18.28
N LYS A 83 -37.02 -8.83 -18.91
CA LYS A 83 -35.69 -9.03 -19.51
C LYS A 83 -34.48 -8.79 -18.58
N ARG A 84 -34.66 -8.37 -17.31
CA ARG A 84 -33.54 -8.08 -16.36
C ARG A 84 -33.81 -8.55 -14.92
N ARG A 85 -34.30 -9.77 -14.71
CA ARG A 85 -34.38 -10.37 -13.36
C ARG A 85 -32.99 -10.80 -12.87
N LYS A 86 -32.33 -9.93 -12.08
CA LYS A 86 -31.27 -10.23 -11.05
C LYS A 86 -30.38 -9.00 -10.80
N ARG A 87 -30.93 -7.86 -10.36
CA ARG A 87 -30.09 -6.75 -9.87
C ARG A 87 -30.64 -6.19 -8.57
N MET A 88 -30.20 -6.76 -7.45
CA MET A 88 -30.26 -6.08 -6.15
C MET A 88 -29.32 -4.87 -6.21
N LYS A 89 -29.75 -3.74 -5.64
CA LYS A 89 -28.89 -2.58 -5.44
C LYS A 89 -28.80 -2.31 -3.95
N GLU A 90 -27.59 -2.44 -3.42
CA GLU A 90 -27.25 -1.94 -2.09
C GLU A 90 -27.15 -0.42 -2.19
N LYS A 91 -27.93 0.30 -1.37
CA LYS A 91 -27.93 1.77 -1.38
C LYS A 91 -27.09 2.36 -0.25
N PHE A 92 -26.82 1.58 0.78
CA PHE A 92 -26.08 2.01 1.95
C PHE A 92 -25.52 0.80 2.69
N VAL A 93 -24.25 0.92 3.09
CA VAL A 93 -23.58 -0.02 3.97
C VAL A 93 -23.05 0.79 5.15
N ALA A 94 -23.43 0.41 6.36
CA ALA A 94 -22.86 0.94 7.59
C ALA A 94 -22.33 -0.21 8.44
N ASN A 95 -21.04 -0.16 8.74
CA ASN A 95 -20.46 -0.97 9.80
C ASN A 95 -20.62 -0.16 11.09
N ILE A 96 -21.48 -0.61 12.01
CA ILE A 96 -21.47 -0.07 13.36
C ILE A 96 -20.25 -0.68 14.06
N LEU A 97 -19.28 0.19 14.33
CA LEU A 97 -18.03 -0.11 15.01
C LEU A 97 -18.34 -0.58 16.43
N THR A 98 -18.00 -1.86 16.67
CA THR A 98 -17.99 -2.57 17.95
C THR A 98 -19.33 -2.54 18.71
N LEU A 99 -19.67 -3.56 19.49
CA LEU A 99 -20.85 -3.50 20.38
C LEU A 99 -20.76 -2.40 21.47
N PHE A 100 -19.74 -1.53 21.37
CA PHE A 100 -19.48 -0.32 22.14
C PHE A 100 -19.31 0.83 21.15
N PHE A 101 -20.28 1.75 21.19
CA PHE A 101 -20.59 2.84 20.25
C PHE A 101 -19.42 3.51 19.51
N ILE A 102 -19.59 3.72 18.20
CA ILE A 102 -19.17 4.95 17.51
C ILE A 102 -20.27 5.41 16.56
N VAL A 103 -20.85 6.59 16.86
CA VAL A 103 -21.76 7.32 15.98
C VAL A 103 -20.93 8.02 14.90
N ARG A 104 -21.28 7.82 13.63
CA ARG A 104 -20.80 8.70 12.55
C ARG A 104 -21.43 10.08 12.77
N ALA A 105 -20.62 11.09 13.04
CA ALA A 105 -21.02 12.46 12.77
C ALA A 105 -21.20 12.56 11.24
N SER A 106 -22.45 12.54 10.79
CA SER A 106 -22.79 12.76 9.40
C SER A 106 -23.55 14.07 9.29
N SER A 107 -23.38 14.77 8.16
CA SER A 107 -24.18 15.94 7.83
C SER A 107 -25.67 15.59 7.92
N SER A 108 -26.52 16.60 8.18
CA SER A 108 -27.99 16.45 8.26
C SER A 108 -28.60 15.71 7.07
N ASP A 109 -27.91 15.68 5.94
CA ASP A 109 -28.40 15.17 4.65
C ASP A 109 -28.01 13.71 4.38
N ALA A 110 -27.14 13.12 5.20
CA ALA A 110 -26.74 11.72 5.04
C ALA A 110 -27.89 10.76 5.40
N MET A 111 -27.89 9.59 4.77
CA MET A 111 -28.84 8.53 5.10
C MET A 111 -28.56 7.97 6.49
N GLN A 112 -29.59 7.82 7.32
CA GLN A 112 -29.46 7.35 8.71
C GLN A 112 -30.35 6.12 8.94
N LEU A 113 -29.90 5.21 9.81
CA LEU A 113 -30.67 4.04 10.26
C LEU A 113 -30.83 4.12 11.78
N GLY A 114 -32.07 4.14 12.26
CA GLY A 114 -32.39 4.04 13.68
C GLY A 114 -32.33 2.58 14.13
N VAL A 115 -31.49 2.31 15.12
CA VAL A 115 -31.28 0.99 15.71
C VAL A 115 -31.31 1.13 17.24
N GLU A 116 -31.91 0.17 17.92
CA GLU A 116 -31.93 0.08 19.38
C GLU A 116 -31.44 -1.30 19.84
N PHE A 117 -30.62 -1.32 20.89
CA PHE A 117 -30.17 -2.55 21.54
C PHE A 117 -31.12 -2.93 22.67
N GLU A 118 -31.31 -4.23 22.88
CA GLU A 118 -32.20 -4.71 23.94
C GLU A 118 -31.71 -4.27 25.33
N GLN A 119 -32.52 -3.50 26.04
CA GLN A 119 -32.27 -3.09 27.42
C GLN A 119 -32.74 -4.18 28.42
N ARG A 120 -32.25 -5.42 28.25
CA ARG A 120 -32.66 -6.55 29.10
C ARG A 120 -32.03 -6.50 30.50
N PHE A 121 -30.88 -5.86 30.63
CA PHE A 121 -30.07 -5.91 31.85
C PHE A 121 -30.26 -4.62 32.66
N ASN A 122 -30.60 -4.77 33.94
CA ASN A 122 -30.75 -3.65 34.89
C ASN A 122 -29.40 -3.01 35.29
N GLN A 123 -28.29 -3.51 34.74
CA GLN A 123 -26.92 -3.05 35.01
C GLN A 123 -26.12 -3.00 33.71
N CYS A 124 -25.06 -2.18 33.70
CA CYS A 124 -24.14 -2.12 32.58
C CYS A 124 -23.39 -3.45 32.42
N VAL A 125 -23.48 -4.06 31.24
CA VAL A 125 -22.78 -5.31 30.92
C VAL A 125 -21.42 -4.97 30.33
N LEU A 126 -20.36 -5.41 30.99
CA LEU A 126 -18.98 -5.24 30.56
C LEU A 126 -18.40 -6.56 30.02
N PHE A 127 -17.43 -6.45 29.11
CA PHE A 127 -16.63 -7.60 28.71
C PHE A 127 -15.78 -8.06 29.91
N PRO A 128 -15.57 -9.37 30.12
CA PRO A 128 -14.79 -9.87 31.25
C PRO A 128 -13.37 -9.28 31.30
N ASP A 129 -12.86 -9.06 32.50
CA ASP A 129 -11.47 -8.64 32.68
C ASP A 129 -10.49 -9.81 32.41
N GLU A 130 -9.21 -9.49 32.35
CA GLU A 130 -8.14 -10.45 32.04
C GLU A 130 -8.09 -11.61 33.05
N LYS A 131 -8.27 -11.32 34.34
CA LYS A 131 -8.25 -12.35 35.38
C LYS A 131 -9.44 -13.31 35.25
N GLN A 132 -10.64 -12.78 35.00
CA GLN A 132 -11.83 -13.58 34.75
C GLN A 132 -11.66 -14.50 33.53
N MET A 133 -11.06 -13.98 32.45
CA MET A 133 -10.76 -14.77 31.25
C MET A 133 -9.75 -15.89 31.53
N GLN A 134 -8.67 -15.59 32.26
CA GLN A 134 -7.67 -16.58 32.66
C GLN A 134 -8.24 -17.69 33.56
N ASP A 135 -9.03 -17.31 34.57
CA ASP A 135 -9.63 -18.26 35.50
C ASP A 135 -10.60 -19.20 34.77
N TYR A 136 -11.37 -18.67 33.83
CA TYR A 136 -12.24 -19.47 32.96
C TYR A 136 -11.45 -20.40 32.04
N ALA A 137 -10.38 -19.90 31.39
CA ALA A 137 -9.52 -20.72 30.53
C ALA A 137 -8.91 -21.90 31.31
N LYS A 138 -8.39 -21.64 32.52
CA LYS A 138 -7.84 -22.67 33.42
C LYS A 138 -8.89 -23.71 33.82
N TYR A 139 -10.13 -23.28 34.05
CA TYR A 139 -11.24 -24.18 34.33
C TYR A 139 -11.54 -25.10 33.13
N ILE A 140 -11.67 -24.55 31.93
CA ILE A 140 -11.91 -25.33 30.70
C ILE A 140 -10.75 -26.31 30.41
N ILE A 141 -9.51 -25.87 30.52
CA ILE A 141 -8.34 -26.73 30.32
C ILE A 141 -8.33 -27.90 31.31
N LYS A 142 -8.75 -27.70 32.57
CA LYS A 142 -8.88 -28.79 33.54
C LYS A 142 -9.92 -29.82 33.13
N LEU A 143 -11.03 -29.39 32.51
CA LEU A 143 -12.04 -30.30 31.97
C LEU A 143 -11.50 -31.08 30.77
N GLU A 144 -10.74 -30.43 29.88
CA GLU A 144 -10.13 -31.08 28.71
C GLU A 144 -9.00 -32.06 29.06
N LYS A 145 -8.20 -31.79 30.11
CA LYS A 145 -7.07 -32.63 30.55
C LYS A 145 -7.46 -34.03 31.06
N PHE A 146 -8.74 -34.31 31.27
CA PHE A 146 -9.22 -35.69 31.45
C PHE A 146 -9.15 -36.53 30.16
N SER A 147 -8.75 -35.91 29.04
CA SER A 147 -8.57 -36.52 27.72
C SER A 147 -7.19 -36.17 27.13
N VAL A 148 -6.22 -37.05 27.37
CA VAL A 148 -4.92 -37.23 26.68
C VAL A 148 -3.80 -36.18 26.92
N ASN A 149 -2.65 -36.69 27.38
CA ASN A 149 -1.32 -36.07 27.32
C ASN A 149 -0.47 -36.91 26.35
N GLU A 150 -0.09 -36.36 25.20
CA GLU A 150 1.00 -36.90 24.38
C GLU A 150 1.93 -35.74 23.98
N GLU A 151 3.23 -36.02 23.95
CA GLU A 151 4.25 -35.13 23.38
C GLU A 151 4.06 -35.08 21.86
N ALA A 152 4.37 -33.93 21.25
CA ALA A 152 4.20 -33.72 19.82
C ALA A 152 5.12 -34.65 19.02
N THR A 153 4.60 -35.29 17.97
CA THR A 153 5.44 -36.10 17.08
C THR A 153 6.19 -35.22 16.06
N GLU A 154 7.31 -35.71 15.54
CA GLU A 154 8.09 -35.01 14.51
C GLU A 154 7.25 -34.75 13.24
N GLU A 155 6.39 -35.70 12.86
CA GLU A 155 5.44 -35.55 11.76
C GLU A 155 4.44 -34.40 11.97
N GLU A 156 4.01 -34.15 13.21
CA GLU A 156 3.12 -33.03 13.53
C GLU A 156 3.82 -31.69 13.37
N LEU A 157 5.09 -31.60 13.78
CA LEU A 157 5.91 -30.40 13.60
C LEU A 157 6.12 -30.08 12.12
N GLU A 158 6.49 -31.07 11.31
CA GLU A 158 6.67 -30.90 9.87
C GLU A 158 5.37 -30.44 9.19
N LYS A 159 4.23 -31.02 9.57
CA LYS A 159 2.92 -30.63 9.04
C LYS A 159 2.55 -29.20 9.43
N ILE A 160 2.81 -28.77 10.68
CA ILE A 160 2.59 -27.38 11.11
C ILE A 160 3.50 -26.44 10.30
N GLN A 161 4.78 -26.76 10.14
CA GLN A 161 5.71 -25.95 9.34
C GLN A 161 5.26 -25.81 7.89
N ALA A 162 4.77 -26.90 7.28
CA ALA A 162 4.20 -26.88 5.93
C ALA A 162 2.96 -25.99 5.83
N LEU A 163 2.10 -25.97 6.86
CA LEU A 163 0.95 -25.05 6.91
C LEU A 163 1.37 -23.59 7.12
N CYS A 164 2.47 -23.34 7.83
CA CYS A 164 3.02 -21.99 8.06
C CYS A 164 3.67 -21.39 6.81
N SER A 165 4.27 -22.23 5.96
CA SER A 165 4.87 -21.79 4.70
C SER A 165 3.84 -21.43 3.63
N LEU A 166 2.56 -21.79 3.84
CA LEU A 166 1.47 -21.37 2.96
C LEU A 166 1.29 -19.85 2.97
N CYS A 167 1.02 -19.30 1.79
CA CYS A 167 0.82 -17.88 1.61
C CYS A 167 -0.30 -17.30 2.49
N PRO A 168 -0.14 -16.08 3.02
CA PRO A 168 -1.20 -15.35 3.72
C PRO A 168 -2.50 -15.33 2.90
N GLY A 169 -3.63 -15.59 3.56
CA GLY A 169 -4.95 -15.60 2.92
C GLY A 169 -5.31 -16.84 2.11
N LYS A 170 -4.47 -17.89 2.05
CA LYS A 170 -4.91 -19.21 1.56
C LYS A 170 -5.89 -19.80 2.58
N GLU A 171 -7.06 -20.21 2.10
CA GLU A 171 -8.07 -20.85 2.94
C GLU A 171 -7.55 -22.21 3.43
N ILE A 172 -7.61 -22.40 4.74
CA ILE A 172 -7.24 -23.64 5.43
C ILE A 172 -8.51 -24.49 5.58
N LYS A 173 -8.41 -25.78 5.27
CA LYS A 173 -9.54 -26.71 5.39
C LYS A 173 -9.95 -26.88 6.85
N GLU A 174 -11.21 -27.22 7.11
CA GLU A 174 -11.70 -27.44 8.48
C GLU A 174 -10.91 -28.54 9.22
N GLU A 175 -10.51 -29.62 8.53
CA GLU A 175 -9.66 -30.68 9.10
C GLU A 175 -8.29 -30.16 9.56
N GLU A 176 -7.69 -29.25 8.79
CA GLU A 176 -6.41 -28.62 9.11
C GLU A 176 -6.55 -27.63 10.26
N LYS A 177 -7.69 -26.92 10.35
CA LYS A 177 -8.01 -26.05 11.50
C LYS A 177 -8.14 -26.85 12.78
N GLU A 178 -8.89 -27.95 12.76
CA GLU A 178 -9.04 -28.83 13.92
C GLU A 178 -7.69 -29.41 14.35
N PHE A 179 -6.86 -29.82 13.39
CA PHE A 179 -5.48 -30.26 13.65
C PHE A 179 -4.64 -29.18 14.34
N LEU A 180 -4.62 -27.94 13.82
CA LEU A 180 -3.87 -26.82 14.41
C LEU A 180 -4.36 -26.49 15.83
N TRP A 181 -5.68 -26.47 16.06
CA TRP A 181 -6.22 -26.20 17.38
C TRP A 181 -5.91 -27.31 18.39
N LYS A 182 -5.99 -28.57 17.97
CA LYS A 182 -5.60 -29.72 18.81
C LYS A 182 -4.12 -29.62 19.20
N ASN A 183 -3.27 -29.24 18.24
CA ASN A 183 -1.82 -29.10 18.41
C ASN A 183 -1.35 -27.67 18.72
N ARG A 184 -2.20 -26.85 19.37
CA ARG A 184 -1.90 -25.46 19.74
C ARG A 184 -0.66 -25.29 20.65
N LYS A 185 -0.36 -26.29 21.48
CA LYS A 185 0.88 -26.33 22.28
C LYS A 185 2.13 -26.56 21.43
N THR A 186 2.02 -27.35 20.37
CA THR A 186 3.10 -27.57 19.39
C THR A 186 3.31 -26.31 18.56
N CYS A 187 2.22 -25.62 18.18
CA CYS A 187 2.28 -24.32 17.50
C CYS A 187 3.07 -23.28 18.32
N PHE A 188 2.98 -23.31 19.66
CA PHE A 188 3.77 -22.43 20.53
C PHE A 188 5.30 -22.56 20.33
N GLN A 189 5.79 -23.75 19.95
CA GLN A 189 7.21 -23.98 19.65
C GLN A 189 7.65 -23.35 18.32
N ILE A 190 6.70 -22.99 17.45
CA ILE A 190 6.91 -22.35 16.16
C ILE A 190 6.18 -21.00 16.19
N PRO A 191 6.78 -19.92 16.74
CA PRO A 191 6.06 -18.68 17.04
C PRO A 191 5.34 -18.08 15.84
N ASP A 192 5.95 -18.18 14.65
CA ASP A 192 5.41 -17.67 13.38
C ASP A 192 4.22 -18.48 12.84
N SER A 193 3.82 -19.57 13.51
CA SER A 193 2.59 -20.31 13.25
C SER A 193 1.33 -19.61 13.76
N LEU A 194 1.48 -18.56 14.57
CA LEU A 194 0.36 -17.86 15.21
C LEU A 194 -0.76 -17.45 14.24
N PRO A 195 -0.51 -16.87 13.05
CA PRO A 195 -1.58 -16.54 12.10
C PRO A 195 -2.43 -17.76 11.73
N ARG A 196 -1.80 -18.93 11.53
CA ARG A 196 -2.48 -20.17 11.18
C ARG A 196 -3.28 -20.74 12.34
N LEU A 197 -2.75 -20.64 13.56
CA LEU A 197 -3.50 -20.99 14.75
C LEU A 197 -4.72 -20.06 14.92
N LEU A 198 -4.59 -18.76 14.63
CA LEU A 198 -5.70 -17.81 14.71
C LEU A 198 -6.78 -18.09 13.65
N ASP A 199 -6.39 -18.54 12.45
CA ASP A 199 -7.32 -18.99 11.41
C ASP A 199 -8.16 -20.21 11.85
N SER A 200 -7.69 -21.00 12.84
CA SER A 200 -8.43 -22.14 13.40
C SER A 200 -9.29 -21.82 14.62
N VAL A 201 -9.17 -20.61 15.19
CA VAL A 201 -9.92 -20.20 16.37
C VAL A 201 -11.39 -20.03 16.02
N ARG A 202 -12.26 -20.72 16.77
CA ARG A 202 -13.71 -20.49 16.73
C ARG A 202 -14.06 -19.25 17.55
N TRP A 203 -14.01 -18.07 16.92
CA TRP A 203 -14.29 -16.78 17.58
C TRP A 203 -15.70 -16.64 18.16
N SER A 204 -16.64 -17.49 17.74
CA SER A 204 -17.99 -17.63 18.31
C SER A 204 -18.05 -18.60 19.50
N SER A 205 -16.91 -18.91 20.11
CA SER A 205 -16.79 -19.76 21.29
C SER A 205 -15.85 -19.11 22.32
N ARG A 206 -16.39 -18.76 23.48
CA ARG A 206 -15.60 -18.19 24.59
C ARG A 206 -14.57 -19.18 25.15
N ASP A 207 -14.81 -20.49 25.00
CA ASP A 207 -13.89 -21.54 25.43
C ASP A 207 -12.59 -21.48 24.61
N TYR A 208 -12.71 -21.35 23.29
CA TYR A 208 -11.57 -21.19 22.40
C TYR A 208 -10.87 -19.85 22.64
N VAL A 209 -11.62 -18.75 22.70
CA VAL A 209 -11.05 -17.40 22.88
C VAL A 209 -10.31 -17.26 24.21
N SER A 210 -10.86 -17.79 25.31
CA SER A 210 -10.20 -17.72 26.62
C SER A 210 -8.91 -18.53 26.68
N GLN A 211 -8.89 -19.73 26.09
CA GLN A 211 -7.67 -20.53 25.97
C GLN A 211 -6.62 -19.87 25.09
N LEU A 212 -7.04 -19.24 23.98
CA LEU A 212 -6.14 -18.46 23.12
C LEU A 212 -5.51 -17.30 23.91
N TYR A 213 -6.31 -16.55 24.68
CA TYR A 213 -5.79 -15.42 25.46
C TYR A 213 -4.76 -15.89 26.49
N LEU A 214 -5.02 -17.01 27.16
CA LEU A 214 -4.04 -17.61 28.07
C LEU A 214 -2.76 -18.04 27.35
N LEU A 215 -2.85 -18.57 26.11
CA LEU A 215 -1.68 -18.91 25.31
C LEU A 215 -0.89 -17.66 24.87
N LEU A 216 -1.59 -16.56 24.55
CA LEU A 216 -0.97 -15.32 24.07
C LEU A 216 -0.17 -14.58 25.15
N GLU A 217 -0.47 -14.78 26.44
CA GLU A 217 0.29 -14.18 27.54
C GLU A 217 1.77 -14.58 27.52
N ASP A 218 2.04 -15.83 27.21
CA ASP A 218 3.39 -16.40 27.18
C ASP A 218 3.89 -16.65 25.74
N TRP A 219 3.11 -16.33 24.70
CA TRP A 219 3.48 -16.62 23.32
C TRP A 219 4.79 -15.93 22.96
N PRO A 220 5.77 -16.62 22.34
CA PRO A 220 7.03 -15.99 21.99
C PRO A 220 6.85 -14.87 20.96
N LEU A 221 7.80 -13.93 20.90
CA LEU A 221 7.75 -12.87 19.91
C LEU A 221 7.81 -13.46 18.49
N VAL A 222 6.99 -12.91 17.59
CA VAL A 222 6.96 -13.34 16.19
C VAL A 222 7.89 -12.46 15.34
N SER A 223 8.24 -12.94 14.15
CA SER A 223 8.99 -12.16 13.17
C SER A 223 8.25 -10.88 12.77
N PRO A 224 8.96 -9.79 12.37
CA PRO A 224 8.30 -8.57 11.89
C PRO A 224 7.32 -8.81 10.74
N GLU A 225 7.63 -9.73 9.84
CA GLU A 225 6.77 -10.13 8.71
C GLU A 225 5.45 -10.72 9.21
N THR A 226 5.53 -11.64 10.18
CA THR A 226 4.35 -12.22 10.84
C THR A 226 3.57 -11.17 11.62
N ALA A 227 4.26 -10.26 12.33
CA ALA A 227 3.59 -9.21 13.08
C ALA A 227 2.83 -8.22 12.17
N LEU A 228 3.38 -7.89 11.00
CA LEU A 228 2.67 -7.09 9.98
C LEU A 228 1.44 -7.83 9.44
N GLU A 229 1.51 -9.15 9.28
CA GLU A 229 0.35 -9.97 8.93
C GLU A 229 -0.75 -9.91 10.00
N LEU A 230 -0.38 -10.02 11.28
CA LEU A 230 -1.32 -9.93 12.42
C LEU A 230 -1.97 -8.55 12.60
N LEU A 231 -1.50 -7.52 11.87
CA LEU A 231 -2.12 -6.19 11.84
C LEU A 231 -3.15 -6.02 10.71
N GLN A 232 -3.34 -7.04 9.86
CA GLN A 232 -4.34 -7.05 8.80
C GLN A 232 -5.79 -7.12 9.35
N LEU A 233 -6.76 -6.83 8.49
CA LEU A 233 -8.18 -6.69 8.86
C LEU A 233 -8.84 -8.00 9.35
N ASN A 234 -8.30 -9.14 8.96
CA ASN A 234 -8.73 -10.47 9.41
C ASN A 234 -8.38 -10.74 10.88
N TYR A 235 -7.45 -10.00 11.48
CA TYR A 235 -7.08 -10.09 12.89
C TYR A 235 -7.50 -8.81 13.64
N PRO A 236 -8.79 -8.66 13.98
CA PRO A 236 -9.31 -7.46 14.65
C PRO A 236 -9.13 -7.52 16.18
N ASP A 237 -8.75 -8.67 16.73
CA ASP A 237 -8.70 -8.91 18.16
C ASP A 237 -7.63 -8.06 18.86
N PHE A 238 -7.98 -7.50 20.01
CA PHE A 238 -7.12 -6.56 20.72
C PHE A 238 -5.83 -7.22 21.24
N LYS A 239 -5.93 -8.43 21.82
CA LYS A 239 -4.77 -9.15 22.39
C LYS A 239 -3.83 -9.62 21.29
N VAL A 240 -4.38 -10.06 20.16
CA VAL A 240 -3.59 -10.38 18.96
C VAL A 240 -2.82 -9.16 18.44
N ARG A 241 -3.50 -8.01 18.30
CA ARG A 241 -2.86 -6.75 17.86
C ARG A 241 -1.82 -6.24 18.85
N GLU A 242 -2.08 -6.38 20.15
CA GLU A 242 -1.13 -6.06 21.21
C GLU A 242 0.15 -6.89 21.09
N HIS A 243 0.03 -8.21 20.90
CA HIS A 243 1.17 -9.11 20.68
C HIS A 243 1.96 -8.76 19.41
N ALA A 244 1.26 -8.46 18.31
CA ALA A 244 1.87 -8.03 17.06
C ALA A 244 2.68 -6.74 17.23
N VAL A 245 2.11 -5.73 17.89
CA VAL A 245 2.80 -4.45 18.15
C VAL A 245 3.96 -4.63 19.12
N MET A 246 3.82 -5.48 20.15
CA MET A 246 4.92 -5.81 21.06
C MET A 246 6.08 -6.45 20.30
N SER A 247 5.78 -7.37 19.38
CA SER A 247 6.78 -8.02 18.53
C SER A 247 7.50 -6.99 17.66
N LEU A 248 6.78 -6.13 16.94
CA LEU A 248 7.39 -5.04 16.16
C LEU A 248 8.24 -4.11 17.02
N SER A 249 7.75 -3.73 18.20
CA SER A 249 8.48 -2.80 19.08
C SER A 249 9.81 -3.36 19.58
N LYS A 250 9.94 -4.68 19.71
CA LYS A 250 11.16 -5.34 20.20
C LYS A 250 12.09 -5.80 19.08
N SER A 251 11.55 -6.21 17.93
CA SER A 251 12.34 -6.83 16.85
C SER A 251 12.60 -5.93 15.64
N LEU A 252 11.85 -4.84 15.44
CA LEU A 252 11.96 -4.00 14.25
C LEU A 252 12.74 -2.70 14.52
N PRO A 253 13.93 -2.51 13.91
CA PRO A 253 14.68 -1.26 13.99
C PRO A 253 13.94 -0.09 13.32
N ASP A 254 14.19 1.14 13.78
CA ASP A 254 13.58 2.36 13.25
C ASP A 254 13.81 2.56 11.74
N GLU A 255 14.98 2.14 11.23
CA GLU A 255 15.31 2.18 9.80
C GLU A 255 14.36 1.32 8.96
N LYS A 256 14.08 0.09 9.41
CA LYS A 256 13.11 -0.79 8.75
C LYS A 256 11.68 -0.33 8.99
N LEU A 257 11.37 0.22 10.18
CA LEU A 257 10.06 0.80 10.47
C LEU A 257 9.70 1.92 9.48
N SER A 258 10.67 2.75 9.08
CA SER A 258 10.45 3.79 8.07
C SER A 258 9.95 3.24 6.73
N GLN A 259 10.38 2.02 6.38
CA GLN A 259 9.98 1.35 5.13
C GLN A 259 8.54 0.82 5.18
N TYR A 260 7.95 0.62 6.36
CA TYR A 260 6.59 0.09 6.54
C TYR A 260 5.63 1.13 7.13
N LEU A 261 6.11 2.35 7.37
CA LEU A 261 5.36 3.38 8.08
C LEU A 261 4.05 3.75 7.38
N LEU A 262 4.04 3.82 6.04
CA LEU A 262 2.83 4.10 5.27
C LEU A 262 1.73 3.07 5.55
N GLN A 263 2.08 1.78 5.50
CA GLN A 263 1.18 0.66 5.75
C GLN A 263 0.63 0.72 7.17
N LEU A 264 1.50 0.95 8.16
CA LEU A 264 1.11 1.02 9.57
C LEU A 264 0.20 2.23 9.87
N VAL A 265 0.48 3.40 9.28
CA VAL A 265 -0.40 4.58 9.38
C VAL A 265 -1.76 4.29 8.76
N HIS A 266 -1.81 3.57 7.65
CA HIS A 266 -3.08 3.20 7.02
C HIS A 266 -3.87 2.15 7.83
N THR A 267 -3.20 1.24 8.55
CA THR A 267 -3.86 0.31 9.47
C THR A 267 -4.66 1.02 10.57
N LEU A 268 -4.23 2.20 11.03
CA LEU A 268 -4.95 3.01 12.03
C LEU A 268 -6.37 3.40 11.58
N LYS A 269 -6.65 3.42 10.28
CA LYS A 269 -8.00 3.67 9.74
C LYS A 269 -9.02 2.63 10.22
N HIS A 270 -8.58 1.42 10.54
CA HIS A 270 -9.46 0.28 10.84
C HIS A 270 -9.41 -0.21 12.26
N GLU A 271 -8.55 0.39 13.09
CA GLU A 271 -8.54 0.16 14.52
C GLU A 271 -9.94 0.38 15.10
N ALA A 272 -10.36 -0.54 15.96
CA ALA A 272 -11.72 -0.50 16.53
C ALA A 272 -11.91 0.75 17.40
N TYR A 273 -10.85 1.17 18.10
CA TYR A 273 -10.85 2.29 19.01
C TYR A 273 -9.81 3.33 18.58
N LEU A 274 -9.99 4.57 19.05
CA LEU A 274 -8.99 5.62 18.82
C LEU A 274 -7.69 5.26 19.54
N ASP A 275 -7.80 4.90 20.82
CA ASP A 275 -6.67 4.40 21.60
C ASP A 275 -6.45 2.91 21.29
N SER A 276 -5.33 2.62 20.66
CA SER A 276 -4.94 1.27 20.25
C SER A 276 -3.44 1.04 20.50
N PRO A 277 -3.00 -0.22 20.66
CA PRO A 277 -1.58 -0.54 20.81
C PRO A 277 -0.75 0.04 19.66
N LEU A 278 -1.26 -0.08 18.44
CA LEU A 278 -0.59 0.42 17.25
C LEU A 278 -0.43 1.95 17.26
N LEU A 279 -1.47 2.70 17.67
CA LEU A 279 -1.39 4.16 17.76
C LEU A 279 -0.34 4.58 18.80
N ARG A 280 -0.36 3.98 19.99
CA ARG A 280 0.60 4.27 21.06
C ARG A 280 2.03 4.03 20.60
N PHE A 281 2.28 2.89 19.94
CA PHE A 281 3.58 2.55 19.37
C PHE A 281 4.04 3.57 18.31
N LEU A 282 3.18 3.88 17.33
CA LEU A 282 3.54 4.82 16.26
C LEU A 282 3.76 6.24 16.79
N LEU A 283 2.93 6.71 17.73
CA LEU A 283 3.13 8.01 18.37
C LEU A 283 4.45 8.06 19.14
N LEU A 284 4.74 7.05 19.95
CA LEU A 284 6.00 6.97 20.70
C LEU A 284 7.19 7.04 19.74
N LYS A 285 7.24 6.17 18.73
CA LYS A 285 8.33 6.12 17.74
C LYS A 285 8.47 7.42 16.95
N SER A 286 7.35 8.00 16.55
CA SER A 286 7.31 9.26 15.78
C SER A 286 7.76 10.46 16.59
N LEU A 287 7.50 10.49 17.90
CA LEU A 287 7.94 11.55 18.80
C LEU A 287 9.41 11.40 19.21
N THR A 288 9.93 10.17 19.26
CA THR A 288 11.34 9.91 19.61
C THR A 288 12.29 10.06 18.41
N ASN A 289 11.80 9.85 17.18
CA ASN A 289 12.61 9.89 15.98
C ASN A 289 12.05 10.92 14.99
N LYS A 290 12.77 12.04 14.82
CA LYS A 290 12.32 13.18 14.00
C LYS A 290 12.03 12.80 12.55
N ASN A 291 12.81 11.90 11.95
CA ASN A 291 12.59 11.48 10.56
C ASN A 291 11.30 10.66 10.45
N LEU A 292 11.08 9.71 11.36
CA LEU A 292 9.83 8.94 11.42
C LEU A 292 8.63 9.86 11.67
N GLY A 293 8.74 10.77 12.64
CA GLY A 293 7.68 11.71 12.97
C GLY A 293 7.30 12.62 11.80
N TYR A 294 8.29 13.04 11.01
CA TYR A 294 8.06 13.85 9.82
C TYR A 294 7.21 13.10 8.78
N TYR A 295 7.56 11.86 8.43
CA TYR A 295 6.76 11.08 7.47
C TYR A 295 5.42 10.65 8.05
N PHE A 296 5.35 10.32 9.35
CA PHE A 296 4.11 10.02 10.06
C PHE A 296 3.10 11.17 9.93
N PHE A 297 3.56 12.41 10.13
CA PHE A 297 2.72 13.60 9.93
C PHE A 297 2.18 13.70 8.51
N TRP A 298 3.03 13.54 7.49
CA TRP A 298 2.58 13.72 6.10
C TRP A 298 1.70 12.58 5.60
N HIS A 299 1.95 11.33 6.03
CA HIS A 299 1.07 10.20 5.72
C HIS A 299 -0.33 10.38 6.33
N LEU A 300 -0.43 10.96 7.53
CA LEU A 300 -1.73 11.34 8.10
C LEU A 300 -2.34 12.56 7.40
N ARG A 301 -1.60 13.66 7.31
CA ARG A 301 -2.08 14.96 6.82
C ARG A 301 -2.58 14.90 5.38
N SER A 302 -1.85 14.20 4.51
CA SER A 302 -2.17 14.14 3.09
C SER A 302 -3.53 13.48 2.80
N GLU A 303 -4.01 12.64 3.73
CA GLU A 303 -5.21 11.84 3.55
C GLU A 303 -6.32 12.14 4.54
N VAL A 304 -6.21 13.13 5.45
CA VAL A 304 -7.25 13.40 6.48
C VAL A 304 -8.68 13.43 5.91
N ASN A 305 -8.86 14.06 4.75
CA ASN A 305 -10.17 14.20 4.09
C ASN A 305 -10.67 12.91 3.42
N LEU A 306 -9.79 11.91 3.25
CA LEU A 306 -10.09 10.61 2.67
C LEU A 306 -10.37 9.55 3.75
N TRP A 307 -10.10 9.84 5.03
CA TRP A 307 -10.39 8.90 6.11
C TRP A 307 -11.90 8.77 6.32
N PRO A 308 -12.42 7.54 6.52
CA PRO A 308 -13.85 7.34 6.82
C PRO A 308 -14.34 8.12 8.03
N ASN A 309 -13.43 8.44 8.97
CA ASN A 309 -13.62 9.31 10.12
C ASN A 309 -12.47 10.32 10.19
N ALA A 310 -12.65 11.50 9.61
CA ALA A 310 -11.66 12.57 9.63
C ALA A 310 -11.30 13.03 11.06
N LEU A 311 -12.25 12.98 12.01
CA LEU A 311 -11.98 13.33 13.41
C LEU A 311 -10.92 12.43 14.03
N ARG A 312 -10.91 11.13 13.71
CA ARG A 312 -9.84 10.21 14.16
C ARG A 312 -8.47 10.68 13.70
N ALA A 313 -8.32 10.98 12.40
CA ALA A 313 -7.05 11.46 11.84
C ALA A 313 -6.62 12.78 12.48
N LEU A 314 -7.57 13.71 12.68
CA LEU A 314 -7.32 15.01 13.30
C LEU A 314 -6.91 14.87 14.78
N SER A 315 -7.57 14.01 15.56
CA SER A 315 -7.20 13.73 16.96
C SER A 315 -5.77 13.18 17.05
N ILE A 316 -5.40 12.27 16.14
CA ILE A 316 -4.04 11.70 16.09
C ILE A 316 -3.03 12.81 15.76
N LEU A 317 -3.28 13.60 14.70
CA LEU A 317 -2.42 14.71 14.31
C LEU A 317 -2.26 15.75 15.44
N GLU A 318 -3.34 16.08 16.13
CA GLU A 318 -3.32 16.99 17.28
C GLU A 318 -2.43 16.44 18.40
N SER A 319 -2.61 15.17 18.78
CA SER A 319 -1.79 14.54 19.82
C SER A 319 -0.30 14.53 19.46
N PHE A 320 0.02 14.25 18.20
CA PHE A 320 1.39 14.30 17.69
C PHE A 320 1.95 15.72 17.72
N CYS A 321 1.21 16.71 17.20
CA CYS A 321 1.67 18.11 17.16
C CYS A 321 1.90 18.69 18.56
N ARG A 322 1.07 18.32 19.55
CA ARG A 322 1.27 18.71 20.95
C ARG A 322 2.56 18.12 21.54
N GLY A 323 2.96 16.93 21.08
CA GLY A 323 4.20 16.26 21.52
C GLY A 323 5.48 16.80 20.87
N LEU A 324 5.40 17.52 19.74
CA LEU A 324 6.58 18.01 18.99
C LEU A 324 7.35 19.14 19.69
N GLY A 325 6.69 19.89 20.57
CA GLY A 325 7.31 21.06 21.21
C GLY A 325 7.88 22.06 20.18
N PRO A 326 9.16 22.47 20.27
CA PRO A 326 9.77 23.43 19.35
C PRO A 326 9.79 22.99 17.87
N ASP A 327 9.87 21.68 17.60
CA ASP A 327 9.97 21.13 16.24
C ASP A 327 8.68 21.40 15.42
N LEU A 328 7.56 21.71 16.08
CA LEU A 328 6.32 22.12 15.43
C LEU A 328 6.50 23.37 14.54
N LYS A 329 7.41 24.29 14.90
CA LYS A 329 7.71 25.48 14.08
C LYS A 329 8.28 25.10 12.72
N THR A 330 9.20 24.14 12.68
CA THR A 330 9.79 23.64 11.43
C THR A 330 8.72 23.01 10.56
N LEU A 331 7.87 22.17 11.15
CA LEU A 331 6.77 21.53 10.45
C LEU A 331 5.74 22.54 9.92
N SER A 332 5.45 23.60 10.68
CA SER A 332 4.58 24.70 10.24
C SER A 332 5.17 25.42 9.02
N ARG A 333 6.49 25.63 8.97
CA ARG A 333 7.15 26.21 7.79
C ARG A 333 7.04 25.30 6.56
N HIS A 334 7.12 23.97 6.73
CA HIS A 334 6.86 23.05 5.62
C HIS A 334 5.41 23.14 5.15
N VAL A 335 4.44 23.20 6.05
CA VAL A 335 3.03 23.37 5.67
C VAL A 335 2.80 24.67 4.91
N GLU A 336 3.41 25.77 5.36
CA GLU A 336 3.37 27.05 4.66
C GLU A 336 3.99 26.96 3.26
N MET A 337 5.17 26.35 3.13
CA MET A 337 5.82 26.11 1.84
C MET A 337 4.89 25.37 0.87
N ILE A 338 4.24 24.29 1.32
CA ILE A 338 3.30 23.52 0.48
C ILE A 338 2.08 24.36 0.09
N ASP A 339 1.51 25.14 1.01
CA ASP A 339 0.36 26.02 0.72
C ASP A 339 0.70 27.07 -0.34
N LYS A 340 1.86 27.74 -0.20
CA LYS A 340 2.35 28.71 -1.20
C LYS A 340 2.54 28.05 -2.56
N LEU A 341 3.20 26.89 -2.61
CA LEU A 341 3.40 26.15 -3.86
C LEU A 341 2.07 25.73 -4.50
N GLY A 342 1.08 25.33 -3.69
CA GLY A 342 -0.28 25.04 -4.14
C GLY A 342 -0.92 26.23 -4.85
N LYS A 343 -0.94 27.40 -4.18
CA LYS A 343 -1.46 28.67 -4.73
C LYS A 343 -0.73 29.08 -6.01
N LEU A 344 0.59 28.97 -6.03
CA LEU A 344 1.43 29.28 -7.19
C LEU A 344 1.10 28.35 -8.37
N ALA A 345 0.95 27.05 -8.12
CA ALA A 345 0.61 26.09 -9.16
C ALA A 345 -0.80 26.31 -9.72
N ASP A 346 -1.78 26.65 -8.87
CA ASP A 346 -3.13 26.98 -9.33
C ASP A 346 -3.12 28.24 -10.22
N TYR A 347 -2.35 29.27 -9.84
CA TYR A 347 -2.17 30.47 -10.65
C TYR A 347 -1.54 30.14 -12.02
N ILE A 348 -0.41 29.44 -12.05
CA ILE A 348 0.30 29.05 -13.28
C ILE A 348 -0.55 28.13 -14.18
N ARG A 349 -1.43 27.32 -13.58
CA ARG A 349 -2.37 26.48 -14.33
C ARG A 349 -3.43 27.31 -15.07
N LEU A 350 -3.92 28.37 -14.44
CA LEU A 350 -4.88 29.30 -15.04
C LEU A 350 -4.23 30.32 -15.97
N ASP A 351 -2.93 30.56 -15.82
CA ASP A 351 -2.19 31.52 -16.61
C ASP A 351 -2.17 31.16 -18.12
N ALA A 352 -2.67 32.10 -18.91
CA ALA A 352 -2.71 32.06 -20.36
C ALA A 352 -1.48 32.71 -21.02
N SER A 353 -0.55 33.26 -20.23
CA SER A 353 0.68 33.87 -20.74
C SER A 353 1.46 32.89 -21.63
N LYS A 354 2.10 33.46 -22.67
CA LYS A 354 2.99 32.68 -23.56
C LYS A 354 4.27 32.27 -22.86
N ASP A 355 4.74 33.06 -21.88
CA ASP A 355 5.99 32.85 -21.15
C ASP A 355 5.75 32.62 -19.65
N ARG A 356 5.24 31.42 -19.35
CA ARG A 356 4.95 30.99 -17.96
C ARG A 356 6.19 30.88 -17.09
N ASN A 357 7.36 30.66 -17.68
CA ASN A 357 8.60 30.56 -16.91
C ASN A 357 8.97 31.93 -16.34
N LYS A 358 8.90 32.98 -17.15
CA LYS A 358 9.12 34.35 -16.67
C LYS A 358 8.09 34.76 -15.61
N GLN A 359 6.83 34.39 -15.80
CA GLN A 359 5.78 34.66 -14.81
C GLN A 359 6.04 33.94 -13.48
N LEU A 360 6.39 32.65 -13.53
CA LEU A 360 6.80 31.88 -12.35
C LEU A 360 7.97 32.55 -11.62
N GLN A 361 9.00 32.96 -12.37
CA GLN A 361 10.20 33.57 -11.80
C GLN A 361 9.90 34.91 -11.12
N ASN A 362 9.02 35.74 -11.68
CA ASN A 362 8.59 36.99 -11.06
C ASN A 362 7.83 36.73 -9.75
N LEU A 363 6.89 35.78 -9.73
CA LEU A 363 6.14 35.44 -8.52
C LEU A 363 7.04 34.89 -7.41
N LEU A 364 8.04 34.06 -7.77
CA LEU A 364 9.00 33.53 -6.81
C LEU A 364 9.91 34.61 -6.19
N GLN A 365 10.04 35.79 -6.80
CA GLN A 365 10.79 36.93 -6.24
C GLN A 365 10.00 37.72 -5.19
N GLU A 366 8.67 37.62 -5.18
CA GLU A 366 7.84 38.33 -4.22
C GLU A 366 8.20 37.88 -2.79
N SER A 367 8.18 38.84 -1.86
CA SER A 367 8.67 38.63 -0.49
C SER A 367 7.98 37.46 0.22
N GLU A 368 6.68 37.27 -0.04
CA GLU A 368 5.84 36.21 0.53
C GLU A 368 6.27 34.81 0.09
N TYR A 369 6.68 34.64 -1.18
CA TYR A 369 7.19 33.37 -1.69
C TYR A 369 8.65 33.16 -1.32
N SER A 370 9.45 34.22 -1.44
CA SER A 370 10.88 34.20 -1.13
C SER A 370 11.15 33.75 0.32
N SER A 371 10.39 34.26 1.31
CA SER A 371 10.55 33.89 2.72
C SER A 371 10.05 32.48 3.03
N ALA A 372 8.99 32.02 2.37
CA ALA A 372 8.38 30.72 2.63
C ALA A 372 9.14 29.55 2.00
N LEU A 373 9.82 29.78 0.86
CA LEU A 373 10.42 28.71 0.06
C LEU A 373 11.93 28.54 0.24
N GLN A 374 12.60 29.37 1.06
CA GLN A 374 14.06 29.36 1.22
C GLN A 374 14.50 29.17 2.68
N HIS A 375 15.75 28.71 2.87
CA HIS A 375 16.38 28.55 4.19
C HIS A 375 15.55 27.68 5.14
N LEU A 376 15.14 26.51 4.67
CA LEU A 376 14.37 25.52 5.42
C LEU A 376 14.80 24.09 5.07
N PRO A 377 14.60 23.12 5.96
CA PRO A 377 14.83 21.71 5.63
C PRO A 377 14.01 21.27 4.42
N SER A 378 14.52 20.34 3.63
CA SER A 378 13.80 19.81 2.48
C SER A 378 12.62 18.96 2.94
N PRO A 379 11.44 19.14 2.31
CA PRO A 379 10.27 18.35 2.65
C PRO A 379 10.37 16.88 2.23
N LEU A 380 11.31 16.49 1.37
CA LEU A 380 11.55 15.08 1.04
C LEU A 380 12.61 14.44 1.92
N ARG A 381 13.54 15.24 2.47
CA ARG A 381 14.65 14.79 3.30
C ARG A 381 14.98 15.87 4.33
N PRO A 382 14.45 15.78 5.56
CA PRO A 382 14.64 16.81 6.59
C PRO A 382 16.10 17.04 7.03
N SER A 383 17.00 16.08 6.76
CA SER A 383 18.44 16.26 7.02
C SER A 383 19.14 17.20 6.06
N LEU A 384 18.48 17.59 4.95
CA LEU A 384 19.04 18.45 3.91
C LEU A 384 18.40 19.84 3.99
N THR A 385 19.22 20.90 3.96
CA THR A 385 18.73 22.28 4.01
C THR A 385 18.63 22.87 2.61
N LEU A 386 17.46 23.38 2.25
CA LEU A 386 17.24 24.18 1.04
C LEU A 386 17.76 25.60 1.29
N GLY A 387 18.75 26.01 0.50
CA GLY A 387 19.32 27.36 0.55
C GLY A 387 18.48 28.38 -0.22
N ARG A 388 19.15 29.21 -1.02
CA ARG A 388 18.47 30.18 -1.88
C ARG A 388 17.92 29.54 -3.14
N LEU A 389 16.81 30.05 -3.64
CA LEU A 389 16.22 29.62 -4.91
C LEU A 389 17.06 30.13 -6.07
N ARG A 390 17.42 29.22 -6.99
CA ARG A 390 18.01 29.56 -8.27
C ARG A 390 16.89 29.87 -9.26
N LEU A 391 16.40 31.10 -9.21
CA LEU A 391 15.21 31.54 -9.96
C LEU A 391 15.33 31.28 -11.46
N ALA A 392 16.49 31.57 -12.07
CA ALA A 392 16.71 31.37 -13.50
C ALA A 392 16.56 29.90 -13.96
N ASP A 393 16.78 28.95 -13.05
CA ASP A 393 16.69 27.51 -13.31
C ASP A 393 15.29 26.93 -12.99
N CYS A 394 14.45 27.71 -12.28
CA CYS A 394 13.07 27.32 -11.97
C CYS A 394 12.19 27.44 -13.23
N LYS A 395 11.35 26.42 -13.47
CA LYS A 395 10.57 26.33 -14.72
C LYS A 395 9.28 25.54 -14.56
N VAL A 396 8.32 25.83 -15.42
CA VAL A 396 7.08 25.06 -15.57
C VAL A 396 7.33 23.95 -16.59
N LEU A 397 7.14 22.69 -16.19
CA LEU A 397 7.35 21.55 -17.07
C LEU A 397 6.18 21.38 -18.06
N HIS A 398 6.50 20.90 -19.26
CA HIS A 398 5.54 20.66 -20.34
C HIS A 398 4.76 19.37 -20.10
N SER A 399 3.77 19.42 -19.20
CA SER A 399 2.81 18.35 -18.94
C SER A 399 1.40 18.93 -18.76
N ALA A 400 0.37 18.10 -18.88
CA ALA A 400 -1.04 18.51 -18.79
C ALA A 400 -1.37 19.26 -17.48
N ARG A 401 -0.74 18.88 -16.36
CA ARG A 401 -0.90 19.54 -15.05
C ARG A 401 0.11 20.66 -14.77
N ARG A 402 1.04 20.94 -15.69
CA ARG A 402 2.05 22.01 -15.58
C ARG A 402 2.81 21.99 -14.23
N PRO A 403 3.47 20.87 -13.88
CA PRO A 403 4.18 20.79 -12.61
C PRO A 403 5.38 21.75 -12.58
N ILE A 404 5.73 22.22 -11.38
CA ILE A 404 6.74 23.25 -11.17
C ILE A 404 8.06 22.57 -10.78
N PHE A 405 9.11 22.84 -11.56
CA PHE A 405 10.48 22.46 -11.24
C PHE A 405 11.17 23.60 -10.49
N LEU A 406 11.73 23.28 -9.32
CA LEU A 406 12.39 24.22 -8.42
C LEU A 406 13.80 23.75 -8.14
N LEU A 407 14.76 24.67 -8.16
CA LEU A 407 16.17 24.42 -7.87
C LEU A 407 16.66 25.36 -6.77
N TRP A 408 17.30 24.81 -5.75
CA TRP A 408 17.91 25.55 -4.66
C TRP A 408 19.43 25.36 -4.66
N GLU A 409 20.16 26.37 -4.20
CA GLU A 409 21.52 26.22 -3.72
C GLU A 409 21.54 25.26 -2.52
N ASN A 410 22.56 24.42 -2.43
CA ASN A 410 22.80 23.63 -1.22
C ASN A 410 23.46 24.53 -0.17
N ALA A 411 22.79 24.70 0.97
CA ALA A 411 23.29 25.53 2.07
C ALA A 411 24.40 24.85 2.90
N ASP A 412 24.71 23.59 2.63
CA ASP A 412 25.74 22.84 3.34
C ASP A 412 27.15 23.42 3.04
N PRO A 413 27.99 23.71 4.06
CA PRO A 413 29.36 24.18 3.85
C PRO A 413 30.23 23.24 3.02
N MET A 414 29.96 21.94 3.05
CA MET A 414 30.63 20.89 2.28
C MET A 414 29.91 20.55 0.98
N ALA A 415 28.95 21.37 0.52
CA ALA A 415 28.20 21.17 -0.71
C ALA A 415 29.11 20.87 -1.93
N GLY A 416 30.32 21.45 -1.98
CA GLY A 416 31.29 21.19 -3.06
C GLY A 416 31.75 19.74 -3.18
N HIS A 417 31.67 18.94 -2.11
CA HIS A 417 32.05 17.51 -2.12
C HIS A 417 30.92 16.57 -2.50
N PHE A 418 29.66 17.04 -2.42
CA PHE A 418 28.49 16.20 -2.63
C PHE A 418 27.61 16.75 -3.75
N SER A 419 27.02 17.93 -3.53
CA SER A 419 26.29 18.64 -4.56
C SER A 419 26.02 20.08 -4.19
N LEU A 420 26.18 20.95 -5.18
CA LEU A 420 25.96 22.40 -5.06
C LEU A 420 24.48 22.79 -5.09
N SER A 421 23.57 21.89 -5.45
CA SER A 421 22.15 22.23 -5.63
C SER A 421 21.19 21.08 -5.42
N HIS A 422 19.99 21.41 -4.98
CA HIS A 422 18.90 20.45 -4.76
C HIS A 422 17.70 20.82 -5.62
N ALA A 423 17.13 19.85 -6.32
CA ALA A 423 16.00 20.07 -7.21
C ALA A 423 14.79 19.24 -6.77
N LEU A 424 13.61 19.84 -6.84
CA LEU A 424 12.33 19.20 -6.53
C LEU A 424 11.32 19.53 -7.62
N ILE A 425 10.39 18.61 -7.85
CA ILE A 425 9.20 18.85 -8.68
C ILE A 425 7.99 18.91 -7.77
N PHE A 426 7.26 20.03 -7.80
CA PHE A 426 5.96 20.14 -7.17
C PHE A 426 4.86 19.83 -8.19
N LYS A 427 3.99 18.87 -7.86
CA LYS A 427 2.80 18.54 -8.65
C LYS A 427 1.53 18.96 -7.92
N ASN A 428 0.63 19.61 -8.64
CA ASN A 428 -0.72 19.95 -8.20
C ASN A 428 -1.74 19.52 -9.27
N GLY A 429 -2.66 18.62 -8.90
CA GLY A 429 -3.69 18.06 -9.77
C GLY A 429 -3.52 16.56 -10.09
N ASP A 430 -2.42 15.94 -9.66
CA ASP A 430 -2.13 14.51 -9.81
C ASP A 430 -2.06 13.82 -8.45
N ASP A 431 -2.64 12.62 -8.33
CA ASP A 431 -2.65 11.84 -7.09
C ASP A 431 -1.34 11.06 -6.92
N LEU A 432 -0.41 11.62 -6.12
CA LEU A 432 0.91 11.04 -5.90
C LEU A 432 0.95 9.90 -4.86
N ARG A 433 -0.20 9.48 -4.32
CA ARG A 433 -0.25 8.33 -3.40
C ARG A 433 0.18 7.04 -4.08
N GLN A 434 -0.19 6.86 -5.35
CA GLN A 434 0.23 5.72 -6.17
C GLN A 434 1.75 5.70 -6.35
N ASP A 435 2.34 6.80 -6.82
CA ASP A 435 3.81 6.90 -6.97
C ASP A 435 4.55 6.69 -5.64
N THR A 436 4.06 7.31 -4.56
CA THR A 436 4.65 7.14 -3.21
C THR A 436 4.66 5.67 -2.82
N LEU A 437 3.54 4.97 -3.01
CA LEU A 437 3.44 3.54 -2.72
C LEU A 437 4.37 2.71 -3.60
N THR A 438 4.34 2.91 -4.92
CA THR A 438 5.16 2.12 -5.84
C THR A 438 6.66 2.29 -5.54
N LEU A 439 7.10 3.51 -5.28
CA LEU A 439 8.50 3.79 -4.93
C LEU A 439 8.89 3.18 -3.58
N GLN A 440 8.01 3.21 -2.59
CA GLN A 440 8.22 2.54 -1.31
C GLN A 440 8.39 1.03 -1.50
N VAL A 441 7.52 0.40 -2.29
CA VAL A 441 7.60 -1.04 -2.59
C VAL A 441 8.87 -1.37 -3.38
N ILE A 442 9.26 -0.55 -4.36
CA ILE A 442 10.56 -0.70 -5.06
C ILE A 442 11.73 -0.61 -4.06
N GLY A 443 11.65 0.28 -3.07
CA GLY A 443 12.64 0.36 -1.99
C GLY A 443 12.72 -0.92 -1.16
N ILE A 444 11.58 -1.54 -0.85
CA ILE A 444 11.50 -2.82 -0.12
C ILE A 444 12.05 -3.98 -0.99
N MET A 445 11.71 -4.01 -2.28
CA MET A 445 12.30 -4.97 -3.23
C MET A 445 13.82 -4.82 -3.31
N ASN A 446 14.32 -3.59 -3.35
CA ASN A 446 15.75 -3.31 -3.29
C ASN A 446 16.39 -3.85 -2.01
N HIS A 447 15.74 -3.64 -0.86
CA HIS A 447 16.22 -4.21 0.39
C HIS A 447 16.28 -5.74 0.36
N ALA A 448 15.21 -6.39 -0.12
CA ALA A 448 15.14 -7.85 -0.28
C ALA A 448 16.26 -8.40 -1.18
N TRP A 449 16.57 -7.72 -2.29
CA TRP A 449 17.70 -8.09 -3.14
C TRP A 449 19.04 -7.92 -2.43
N THR A 450 19.26 -6.78 -1.76
CA THR A 450 20.51 -6.54 -1.05
C THR A 450 20.74 -7.52 0.10
N SER A 451 19.69 -7.97 0.80
CA SER A 451 19.80 -8.99 1.84
C SER A 451 20.20 -10.37 1.31
N GLU A 452 19.90 -10.65 0.04
CA GLU A 452 20.33 -11.87 -0.66
C GLU A 452 21.70 -11.66 -1.38
N GLY A 453 22.40 -10.55 -1.12
CA GLY A 453 23.69 -10.23 -1.74
C GLY A 453 23.59 -9.75 -3.20
N LEU A 454 22.40 -9.37 -3.67
CA LEU A 454 22.15 -8.88 -5.02
C LEU A 454 22.01 -7.35 -5.02
N ASP A 455 23.10 -6.65 -5.36
CA ASP A 455 23.03 -5.21 -5.65
C ASP A 455 22.60 -4.98 -7.11
N LEU A 456 21.34 -4.58 -7.28
CA LEU A 456 20.75 -4.26 -8.58
C LEU A 456 20.77 -2.76 -8.90
N ARG A 457 21.41 -1.90 -8.09
CA ARG A 457 21.54 -0.46 -8.38
C ARG A 457 20.21 0.27 -8.59
N MET A 458 19.16 -0.14 -7.87
CA MET A 458 17.83 0.49 -7.95
C MET A 458 17.87 1.95 -7.52
N THR A 459 17.00 2.77 -8.10
CA THR A 459 16.87 4.20 -7.76
C THR A 459 15.43 4.54 -7.33
N PRO A 460 15.00 4.11 -6.12
CA PRO A 460 13.73 4.55 -5.55
C PRO A 460 13.85 6.01 -5.09
N TYR A 461 13.65 6.95 -6.01
CA TYR A 461 13.67 8.37 -5.69
C TYR A 461 12.55 8.76 -4.72
N SER A 462 12.75 9.81 -3.95
CA SER A 462 11.78 10.24 -2.93
C SER A 462 10.54 10.85 -3.58
N CYS A 463 9.37 10.41 -3.15
CA CYS A 463 8.07 10.97 -3.53
C CYS A 463 7.22 11.10 -2.27
N LEU A 464 6.57 12.26 -2.10
CA LEU A 464 5.74 12.53 -0.93
C LEU A 464 4.43 13.17 -1.35
N ALA A 465 3.34 12.47 -1.10
CA ALA A 465 2.00 13.07 -1.10
C ALA A 465 1.87 14.04 0.08
N THR A 466 1.50 15.29 -0.20
CA THR A 466 1.35 16.34 0.84
C THR A 466 -0.11 16.77 1.05
N GLY A 467 -1.01 16.27 0.20
CA GLY A 467 -2.43 16.59 0.21
C GLY A 467 -3.18 15.83 -0.88
N VAL A 468 -4.48 16.11 -1.00
CA VAL A 468 -5.32 15.52 -2.04
C VAL A 468 -4.87 16.02 -3.40
N LYS A 469 -4.32 15.13 -4.24
CA LYS A 469 -3.78 15.44 -5.57
C LYS A 469 -2.63 16.46 -5.57
N THR A 470 -1.86 16.53 -4.48
CA THR A 470 -0.69 17.40 -4.38
C THR A 470 0.49 16.64 -3.76
N GLY A 471 1.69 16.93 -4.22
CA GLY A 471 2.89 16.35 -3.63
C GLY A 471 4.17 16.81 -4.30
N ILE A 472 5.28 16.25 -3.82
CA ILE A 472 6.63 16.61 -4.22
C ILE A 472 7.39 15.36 -4.65
N ILE A 473 8.21 15.52 -5.68
CA ILE A 473 9.05 14.47 -6.25
C ILE A 473 10.50 14.93 -6.27
N GLU A 474 11.41 14.05 -5.87
CA GLU A 474 12.85 14.25 -5.96
C GLU A 474 13.29 14.23 -7.43
N VAL A 475 14.16 15.17 -7.80
CA VAL A 475 14.77 15.16 -9.12
C VAL A 475 16.07 14.36 -9.04
N VAL A 476 16.11 13.23 -9.75
CA VAL A 476 17.35 12.49 -9.97
C VAL A 476 18.26 13.31 -10.87
N ARG A 477 19.48 13.58 -10.39
CA ARG A 477 20.46 14.43 -11.09
C ARG A 477 21.00 13.75 -12.34
N ASN A 478 21.46 14.57 -13.28
CA ASN A 478 22.14 14.14 -14.51
C ASN A 478 21.35 13.08 -15.29
N ALA A 479 20.03 13.02 -15.12
CA ALA A 479 19.18 12.03 -15.73
C ALA A 479 18.38 12.63 -16.89
N LYS A 480 18.22 11.82 -17.93
CA LYS A 480 17.49 12.17 -19.15
C LYS A 480 16.53 11.05 -19.50
N THR A 481 15.36 11.39 -20.03
CA THR A 481 14.45 10.37 -20.56
C THR A 481 15.10 9.69 -21.76
N VAL A 482 14.85 8.39 -21.94
CA VAL A 482 15.34 7.64 -23.11
C VAL A 482 14.91 8.34 -24.41
N TYR A 483 13.69 8.86 -24.45
CA TYR A 483 13.19 9.66 -25.57
C TYR A 483 14.07 10.88 -25.89
N SER A 484 14.47 11.65 -24.88
CA SER A 484 15.29 12.84 -25.05
C SER A 484 16.70 12.50 -25.57
N ILE A 485 17.26 11.36 -25.14
CA ILE A 485 18.55 10.85 -25.61
C ILE A 485 18.44 10.45 -27.10
N GLN A 486 17.40 9.68 -27.45
CA GLN A 486 17.15 9.23 -28.82
C GLN A 486 16.91 10.39 -29.82
N ARG A 487 16.36 11.53 -29.37
CA ARG A 487 16.07 12.68 -30.24
C ARG A 487 17.28 13.54 -30.57
N ARG A 488 18.34 13.53 -29.76
CA ARG A 488 19.48 14.47 -29.90
C ARG A 488 20.23 14.33 -31.23
N ALA A 489 20.09 13.20 -31.94
CA ALA A 489 20.75 12.93 -33.21
C ALA A 489 19.97 13.37 -34.47
N LYS A 490 18.77 13.94 -34.35
CA LYS A 490 17.91 14.26 -35.52
C LYS A 490 18.17 15.65 -36.10
N LEU A 491 19.15 15.76 -37.00
CA LEU A 491 19.20 16.79 -38.05
C LEU A 491 19.10 16.18 -39.48
N GLY A 492 19.05 14.85 -39.64
CA GLY A 492 18.82 14.22 -40.95
C GLY A 492 18.49 12.73 -40.85
N ALA A 493 17.51 12.30 -41.65
CA ALA A 493 17.05 10.92 -41.91
C ALA A 493 16.25 10.16 -40.82
N ILE A 494 15.19 9.50 -41.29
CA ILE A 494 14.13 8.77 -40.55
C ILE A 494 14.59 7.32 -40.32
N GLN A 495 15.73 7.11 -39.68
CA GLN A 495 16.09 5.79 -39.12
C GLN A 495 16.34 5.95 -37.63
N VAL A 496 15.53 5.26 -36.81
CA VAL A 496 15.76 5.14 -35.37
C VAL A 496 16.93 4.18 -35.19
N ASP A 497 18.14 4.74 -35.13
CA ASP A 497 19.38 4.05 -34.78
C ASP A 497 19.30 3.57 -33.33
N SER A 498 19.21 2.26 -33.12
CA SER A 498 19.13 1.64 -31.78
C SER A 498 20.44 1.76 -30.97
N SER A 499 21.49 2.39 -31.50
CA SER A 499 22.77 2.58 -30.79
C SER A 499 22.88 3.90 -30.03
N GLN A 500 21.89 4.79 -30.13
CA GLN A 500 21.97 6.14 -29.56
C GLN A 500 22.13 6.15 -28.03
N LEU A 501 21.41 5.27 -27.34
CA LEU A 501 21.53 5.16 -25.88
C LEU A 501 22.93 4.68 -25.47
N TYR A 502 23.47 3.67 -26.16
CA TYR A 502 24.83 3.19 -25.94
C TYR A 502 25.88 4.28 -26.21
N LYS A 503 25.75 5.02 -27.33
CA LYS A 503 26.63 6.14 -27.66
C LYS A 503 26.59 7.21 -26.57
N TRP A 504 25.40 7.57 -26.09
CA TRP A 504 25.27 8.54 -25.00
C TRP A 504 25.94 8.06 -23.70
N ILE A 505 25.77 6.80 -23.30
CA ILE A 505 26.46 6.24 -22.13
C ILE A 505 27.98 6.26 -22.34
N LYS A 506 28.45 5.89 -23.54
CA LYS A 506 29.87 5.90 -23.92
C LYS A 506 30.49 7.29 -23.88
N ASP A 507 29.79 8.29 -24.39
CA ASP A 507 30.27 9.68 -24.44
C ASP A 507 30.41 10.28 -23.03
N ASN A 508 29.53 9.92 -22.09
CA ASN A 508 29.63 10.37 -20.70
C ASN A 508 30.63 9.55 -19.85
N ASN A 509 31.00 8.34 -20.30
CA ASN A 509 31.86 7.42 -19.55
C ASN A 509 33.04 6.91 -20.40
N PRO A 510 34.02 7.76 -20.73
CA PRO A 510 35.15 7.35 -21.57
C PRO A 510 36.10 6.38 -20.84
N GLY A 511 36.75 5.52 -21.64
CA GLY A 511 37.76 4.58 -21.15
C GLY A 511 37.20 3.51 -20.22
N LYS A 512 37.92 3.21 -19.13
CA LYS A 512 37.55 2.14 -18.17
C LYS A 512 36.22 2.38 -17.43
N ARG A 513 35.68 3.61 -17.47
CA ARG A 513 34.38 3.93 -16.85
C ARG A 513 33.21 3.35 -17.63
N LEU A 514 33.39 3.07 -18.93
CA LEU A 514 32.34 2.52 -19.78
C LEU A 514 31.85 1.17 -19.27
N ASP A 515 32.76 0.27 -18.92
CA ASP A 515 32.40 -1.07 -18.43
C ASP A 515 31.59 -0.99 -17.13
N GLN A 516 31.96 -0.05 -16.23
CA GLN A 516 31.21 0.20 -14.99
C GLN A 516 29.82 0.77 -15.27
N ALA A 517 29.68 1.67 -16.24
CA ALA A 517 28.41 2.25 -16.63
C ALA A 517 27.49 1.21 -17.31
N ILE A 518 28.04 0.32 -18.15
CA ILE A 518 27.31 -0.79 -18.77
C ILE A 518 26.86 -1.81 -17.71
N GLU A 519 27.72 -2.16 -16.76
CA GLU A 519 27.35 -3.05 -15.65
C GLU A 519 26.25 -2.42 -14.79
N THR A 520 26.37 -1.13 -14.50
CA THR A 520 25.39 -0.37 -13.75
C THR A 520 24.04 -0.31 -14.47
N PHE A 521 24.05 -0.09 -15.78
CA PHE A 521 22.87 -0.17 -16.64
C PHE A 521 22.26 -1.57 -16.61
N THR A 522 23.07 -2.61 -16.77
CA THR A 522 22.63 -4.00 -16.84
C THR A 522 21.95 -4.43 -15.54
N ARG A 523 22.54 -4.08 -14.38
CA ARG A 523 21.99 -4.37 -13.05
C ARG A 523 20.68 -3.64 -12.77
N SER A 524 20.66 -2.31 -12.98
CA SER A 524 19.47 -1.50 -12.76
C SER A 524 18.36 -1.87 -13.73
N CYS A 525 18.69 -2.18 -14.98
CA CYS A 525 17.75 -2.71 -15.95
C CYS A 525 17.13 -4.00 -15.42
N ALA A 526 17.93 -4.99 -15.01
CA ALA A 526 17.43 -6.27 -14.51
C ALA A 526 16.48 -6.09 -13.30
N GLY A 527 16.84 -5.22 -12.36
CA GLY A 527 15.99 -4.91 -11.21
C GLY A 527 14.65 -4.27 -11.60
N TYR A 528 14.66 -3.25 -12.48
CA TYR A 528 13.40 -2.66 -12.96
C TYR A 528 12.59 -3.63 -13.84
N CYS A 529 13.22 -4.52 -14.61
CA CYS A 529 12.51 -5.56 -15.38
C CYS A 529 11.66 -6.43 -14.45
N VAL A 530 12.30 -6.97 -13.40
CA VAL A 530 11.65 -7.84 -12.43
C VAL A 530 10.63 -7.07 -11.61
N ALA A 531 10.95 -5.85 -11.12
CA ALA A 531 10.02 -5.03 -10.36
C ALA A 531 8.75 -4.70 -11.16
N THR A 532 8.88 -4.26 -12.42
CA THR A 532 7.71 -3.93 -13.24
C THR A 532 6.87 -5.15 -13.60
N PHE A 533 7.51 -6.31 -13.78
CA PHE A 533 6.82 -7.57 -14.03
C PHE A 533 5.99 -7.99 -12.82
N VAL A 534 6.62 -8.09 -11.65
CA VAL A 534 5.96 -8.50 -10.40
C VAL A 534 4.85 -7.50 -10.03
N LEU A 535 5.11 -6.21 -10.12
CA LEU A 535 4.12 -5.17 -9.78
C LEU A 535 3.10 -4.91 -10.89
N GLY A 536 3.26 -5.47 -12.08
CA GLY A 536 2.38 -5.21 -13.22
C GLY A 536 2.28 -3.72 -13.58
N ILE A 537 3.42 -3.02 -13.58
CA ILE A 537 3.50 -1.58 -13.88
C ILE A 537 3.35 -1.38 -15.39
N GLY A 538 2.29 -0.67 -15.78
CA GLY A 538 1.95 -0.43 -17.18
C GLY A 538 2.44 0.91 -17.76
N ASP A 539 2.06 1.20 -19.00
CA ASP A 539 2.33 2.43 -19.77
C ASP A 539 3.83 2.75 -19.89
N ARG A 540 4.68 1.72 -20.08
CA ARG A 540 6.14 1.87 -20.18
C ARG A 540 6.56 2.28 -21.59
N HIS A 541 7.04 3.51 -21.72
CA HIS A 541 7.53 4.10 -22.97
C HIS A 541 8.77 4.98 -22.72
N PRO A 542 9.52 5.39 -23.76
CA PRO A 542 10.81 6.09 -23.61
C PRO A 542 10.77 7.41 -22.83
N ASP A 543 9.61 8.06 -22.74
CA ASP A 543 9.44 9.26 -21.91
C ASP A 543 9.35 8.97 -20.40
N ASN A 544 8.90 7.77 -20.01
CA ASN A 544 8.72 7.37 -18.62
C ASN A 544 9.84 6.43 -18.12
N ILE A 545 10.92 6.33 -18.88
CA ILE A 545 12.15 5.61 -18.55
C ILE A 545 13.29 6.61 -18.65
N MET A 546 14.09 6.72 -17.61
CA MET A 546 15.21 7.65 -17.51
C MET A 546 16.52 6.91 -17.30
N VAL A 547 17.60 7.50 -17.78
CA VAL A 547 18.98 7.02 -17.56
C VAL A 547 19.83 8.21 -17.09
N ASN A 548 20.62 8.01 -16.04
CA ASN A 548 21.60 9.00 -15.58
C ASN A 548 22.95 8.85 -16.28
N GLU A 549 23.81 9.85 -16.15
CA GLU A 549 25.13 9.88 -16.81
C GLU A 549 26.03 8.73 -16.35
N GLU A 550 25.81 8.15 -15.16
CA GLU A 550 26.51 6.98 -14.64
C GLU A 550 26.01 5.63 -15.23
N GLY A 551 24.97 5.66 -16.05
CA GLY A 551 24.38 4.49 -16.71
C GLY A 551 23.26 3.80 -15.91
N GLN A 552 22.83 4.30 -14.75
CA GLN A 552 21.68 3.75 -14.03
C GLN A 552 20.38 4.07 -14.77
N ILE A 553 19.59 3.02 -15.05
CA ILE A 553 18.24 3.15 -15.60
C ILE A 553 17.22 3.08 -14.46
N PHE A 554 16.19 3.94 -14.53
CA PHE A 554 15.07 3.93 -13.60
C PHE A 554 13.78 4.38 -14.27
N HIS A 555 12.66 3.93 -13.71
CA HIS A 555 11.34 4.25 -14.23
C HIS A 555 10.71 5.38 -13.43
N ILE A 556 9.87 6.17 -14.08
CA ILE A 556 9.09 7.26 -13.46
C ILE A 556 7.60 7.12 -13.82
N ASP A 557 6.73 7.85 -13.13
CA ASP A 557 5.29 7.96 -13.42
C ASP A 557 4.57 6.60 -13.33
N PHE A 558 4.22 6.20 -12.09
CA PHE A 558 3.70 4.85 -11.76
C PHE A 558 2.17 4.77 -11.69
N GLY A 559 1.46 5.60 -12.47
CA GLY A 559 0.01 5.78 -12.33
C GLY A 559 -0.88 4.53 -12.48
N HIS A 560 -0.35 3.39 -12.92
CA HIS A 560 -1.08 2.11 -12.98
C HIS A 560 -0.17 0.93 -12.62
N PHE A 561 -0.60 0.12 -11.65
CA PHE A 561 0.07 -1.09 -11.17
C PHE A 561 -0.96 -2.21 -10.88
N LEU A 562 -0.49 -3.43 -10.58
CA LEU A 562 -1.27 -4.67 -10.41
C LEU A 562 -2.10 -5.08 -11.64
N GLY A 563 -1.61 -4.78 -12.84
CA GLY A 563 -2.27 -5.20 -14.08
C GLY A 563 -3.52 -4.40 -14.46
N ASN A 564 -3.77 -3.26 -13.80
CA ASN A 564 -4.83 -2.31 -14.14
C ASN A 564 -4.49 -1.48 -15.40
N PHE A 565 -4.22 -2.17 -16.52
CA PHE A 565 -3.80 -1.56 -17.78
C PHE A 565 -4.95 -0.80 -18.46
N LYS A 566 -4.64 0.32 -19.12
CA LYS A 566 -5.60 1.10 -19.92
C LYS A 566 -6.16 0.23 -21.06
N LYS A 567 -7.50 0.16 -21.18
CA LYS A 567 -8.20 -0.48 -22.31
C LYS A 567 -8.59 0.56 -23.36
N LYS A 568 -8.40 0.27 -24.65
CA LYS A 568 -8.91 1.10 -25.76
C LYS A 568 -9.75 0.21 -26.68
N PHE A 569 -11.00 0.60 -26.94
CA PHE A 569 -11.96 -0.17 -27.75
C PHE A 569 -12.14 -1.65 -27.30
N GLY A 570 -12.06 -1.91 -25.99
CA GLY A 570 -12.21 -3.26 -25.42
C GLY A 570 -10.95 -4.14 -25.50
N ILE A 571 -9.89 -3.69 -26.18
CA ILE A 571 -8.59 -4.38 -26.26
C ILE A 571 -7.64 -3.77 -25.22
N GLN A 572 -6.95 -4.63 -24.45
CA GLN A 572 -5.86 -4.18 -23.56
C GLN A 572 -4.75 -3.59 -24.42
N ARG A 573 -4.36 -2.35 -24.10
CA ARG A 573 -3.36 -1.63 -24.88
C ARG A 573 -1.95 -2.21 -24.68
N GLU A 574 -1.72 -2.86 -23.55
CA GLU A 574 -0.48 -3.53 -23.22
C GLU A 574 -0.70 -5.03 -23.21
N ARG A 575 -0.01 -5.71 -24.13
CA ARG A 575 -0.01 -7.17 -24.26
C ARG A 575 1.21 -7.82 -23.61
N VAL A 576 2.19 -7.01 -23.23
CA VAL A 576 3.51 -7.47 -22.81
C VAL A 576 3.83 -6.94 -21.41
N PRO A 577 4.17 -7.81 -20.44
CA PRO A 577 4.50 -7.40 -19.07
C PRO A 577 5.78 -6.55 -18.97
N PHE A 578 6.58 -6.53 -20.04
CA PHE A 578 7.93 -5.99 -20.04
C PHE A 578 8.30 -5.42 -21.41
N VAL A 579 9.05 -4.31 -21.42
CA VAL A 579 9.53 -3.65 -22.64
C VAL A 579 11.06 -3.67 -22.69
N LEU A 580 11.63 -4.78 -23.17
CA LEU A 580 13.04 -4.85 -23.55
C LEU A 580 13.22 -4.36 -24.98
N THR A 581 13.89 -3.23 -25.16
CA THR A 581 14.08 -2.68 -26.50
C THR A 581 15.45 -2.99 -27.05
N GLN A 582 15.57 -2.87 -28.37
CA GLN A 582 16.85 -3.05 -29.06
C GLN A 582 17.91 -2.07 -28.54
N ASP A 583 17.51 -0.86 -28.12
CA ASP A 583 18.40 0.10 -27.47
C ASP A 583 18.99 -0.45 -26.18
N PHE A 584 18.16 -1.06 -25.32
CA PHE A 584 18.64 -1.64 -24.06
C PHE A 584 19.52 -2.86 -24.30
N LEU A 585 19.14 -3.71 -25.25
CA LEU A 585 19.94 -4.86 -25.67
C LEU A 585 21.32 -4.46 -26.17
N LYS A 586 21.41 -3.39 -26.98
CA LYS A 586 22.67 -2.87 -27.50
C LYS A 586 23.58 -2.37 -26.37
N VAL A 587 23.02 -1.74 -25.33
CA VAL A 587 23.79 -1.34 -24.14
C VAL A 587 24.27 -2.56 -23.35
N ILE A 588 23.38 -3.50 -23.04
CA ILE A 588 23.71 -4.73 -22.27
C ILE A 588 24.80 -5.54 -22.98
N ALA A 589 24.73 -5.65 -24.30
CA ALA A 589 25.74 -6.33 -25.10
C ALA A 589 26.98 -5.48 -25.40
N ALA A 590 27.18 -4.37 -24.69
CA ALA A 590 28.33 -3.47 -24.83
C ALA A 590 28.58 -2.96 -26.27
N GLY A 591 27.52 -2.81 -27.06
CA GLY A 591 27.59 -2.37 -28.44
C GLY A 591 27.72 -3.49 -29.48
N ASP A 592 27.59 -4.77 -29.11
CA ASP A 592 27.60 -5.90 -30.05
C ASP A 592 26.53 -5.78 -31.14
N ASP A 593 26.87 -6.12 -32.37
CA ASP A 593 25.96 -6.08 -33.53
C ASP A 593 24.90 -7.19 -33.49
N ASN A 594 25.17 -8.29 -32.79
CA ASN A 594 24.19 -9.33 -32.49
C ASN A 594 23.97 -9.47 -30.98
N PRO A 595 23.32 -8.49 -30.33
CA PRO A 595 23.21 -8.43 -28.88
C PRO A 595 22.49 -9.65 -28.28
N LYS A 596 21.60 -10.28 -29.05
CA LYS A 596 20.76 -11.41 -28.62
C LYS A 596 21.52 -12.71 -28.42
N SER A 597 22.60 -12.94 -29.18
CA SER A 597 23.46 -14.12 -29.04
C SER A 597 24.66 -13.86 -28.13
N SER A 598 24.78 -12.66 -27.55
CA SER A 598 25.92 -12.28 -26.74
C SER A 598 25.90 -12.99 -25.37
N LEU A 599 27.09 -13.30 -24.85
CA LEU A 599 27.24 -13.87 -23.50
C LEU A 599 26.74 -12.88 -22.42
N GLN A 600 26.86 -11.59 -22.67
CA GLN A 600 26.39 -10.51 -21.81
C GLN A 600 24.87 -10.57 -21.66
N PHE A 601 24.14 -10.85 -22.74
CA PHE A 601 22.70 -11.00 -22.68
C PHE A 601 22.28 -12.26 -21.91
N GLN A 602 23.00 -13.38 -22.08
CA GLN A 602 22.76 -14.59 -21.28
C GLN A 602 22.93 -14.32 -19.78
N ARG A 603 24.02 -13.62 -19.39
CA ARG A 603 24.26 -13.19 -18.00
C ARG A 603 23.15 -12.28 -17.47
N PHE A 604 22.62 -11.40 -18.31
CA PHE A 604 21.48 -10.55 -17.95
C PHE A 604 20.21 -11.38 -17.67
N GLN A 605 19.92 -12.40 -18.48
CA GLN A 605 18.79 -13.31 -18.25
C GLN A 605 18.95 -14.07 -16.93
N GLU A 606 20.15 -14.58 -16.64
CA GLU A 606 20.46 -15.23 -15.36
C GLU A 606 20.29 -14.28 -14.16
N LEU A 607 20.72 -13.02 -14.30
CA LEU A 607 20.56 -12.00 -13.26
C LEU A 607 19.09 -11.71 -12.99
N CYS A 608 18.26 -11.57 -14.03
CA CYS A 608 16.81 -11.42 -13.90
C CYS A 608 16.17 -12.62 -13.19
N GLY A 609 16.58 -13.85 -13.52
CA GLY A 609 16.11 -15.07 -12.85
C GLY A 609 16.46 -15.09 -11.35
N LYS A 610 17.71 -14.76 -11.00
CA LYS A 610 18.16 -14.64 -9.59
C LYS A 610 17.38 -13.56 -8.84
N ALA A 611 17.18 -12.40 -9.45
CA ALA A 611 16.42 -11.31 -8.86
C ALA A 611 14.93 -11.69 -8.64
N TYR A 612 14.32 -12.40 -9.59
CA TYR A 612 12.94 -12.90 -9.44
C TYR A 612 12.81 -13.89 -8.29
N LEU A 613 13.70 -14.90 -8.21
CA LEU A 613 13.68 -15.89 -7.13
C LEU A 613 13.93 -15.26 -5.76
N ALA A 614 14.83 -14.28 -5.68
CA ALA A 614 15.05 -13.50 -4.46
C ALA A 614 13.74 -12.84 -4.00
N LEU A 615 13.00 -12.13 -4.86
CA LEU A 615 11.71 -11.55 -4.47
C LEU A 615 10.68 -12.60 -4.06
N ARG A 616 10.68 -13.77 -4.73
CA ARG A 616 9.75 -14.86 -4.43
C ARG A 616 9.91 -15.38 -3.00
N LYS A 617 11.15 -15.49 -2.50
CA LYS A 617 11.42 -15.84 -1.08
C LYS A 617 10.78 -14.85 -0.11
N HIS A 618 10.72 -13.57 -0.50
CA HIS A 618 10.13 -12.48 0.29
C HIS A 618 8.64 -12.21 -0.04
N SER A 619 7.97 -13.12 -0.77
CA SER A 619 6.59 -12.93 -1.24
C SER A 619 5.59 -12.70 -0.10
N ARG A 620 5.76 -13.37 1.05
CA ARG A 620 4.90 -13.20 2.24
C ARG A 620 4.88 -11.75 2.72
N LEU A 621 6.05 -11.12 2.85
CA LEU A 621 6.18 -9.72 3.24
C LEU A 621 5.54 -8.80 2.20
N ILE A 622 5.88 -8.98 0.92
CA ILE A 622 5.34 -8.15 -0.17
C ILE A 622 3.81 -8.20 -0.18
N MET A 623 3.22 -9.40 -0.15
CA MET A 623 1.77 -9.57 -0.10
C MET A 623 1.16 -8.93 1.15
N ALA A 624 1.75 -9.15 2.33
CA ALA A 624 1.23 -8.55 3.58
C ALA A 624 1.18 -7.02 3.51
N LEU A 625 2.21 -6.38 2.94
CA LEU A 625 2.26 -4.93 2.77
C LEU A 625 1.15 -4.42 1.85
N PHE A 626 0.87 -5.10 0.73
CA PHE A 626 -0.25 -4.74 -0.16
C PHE A 626 -1.60 -4.97 0.52
N THR A 627 -1.75 -6.04 1.30
CA THR A 627 -3.01 -6.32 2.04
C THR A 627 -3.34 -5.20 3.03
N LEU A 628 -2.35 -4.66 3.73
CA LEU A 628 -2.55 -3.52 4.64
C LEU A 628 -3.03 -2.24 3.90
N LEU A 629 -2.81 -2.16 2.59
CA LEU A 629 -3.11 -0.99 1.76
C LEU A 629 -4.41 -1.07 0.95
N ILE A 630 -5.14 -2.20 0.99
CA ILE A 630 -6.45 -2.35 0.32
C ILE A 630 -7.40 -1.20 0.65
N SER A 631 -7.27 -0.66 1.86
CA SER A 631 -8.17 0.35 2.39
C SER A 631 -7.75 1.80 2.12
N THR A 632 -6.71 2.01 1.32
CA THR A 632 -6.22 3.34 0.94
C THR A 632 -7.18 4.09 0.02
N GLY A 633 -8.12 3.38 -0.59
CA GLY A 633 -9.00 3.93 -1.62
C GLY A 633 -8.25 4.24 -2.91
N LEU A 634 -7.10 3.59 -3.16
CA LEU A 634 -6.45 3.59 -4.45
C LEU A 634 -7.32 2.80 -5.44
N PRO A 635 -7.63 3.34 -6.64
CA PRO A 635 -8.46 2.66 -7.63
C PRO A 635 -7.95 1.27 -8.03
N GLU A 636 -6.63 1.09 -8.04
CA GLU A 636 -5.92 -0.11 -8.49
C GLU A 636 -5.71 -1.16 -7.39
N LEU A 637 -6.09 -0.84 -6.15
CA LEU A 637 -5.92 -1.71 -4.98
C LEU A 637 -7.13 -1.55 -4.05
N GLN A 638 -8.20 -2.29 -4.35
CA GLN A 638 -9.48 -2.22 -3.64
C GLN A 638 -9.90 -3.53 -3.00
N SER A 639 -9.29 -4.65 -3.40
CA SER A 639 -9.72 -5.98 -3.00
C SER A 639 -8.56 -6.98 -2.95
N MET A 640 -8.83 -8.16 -2.38
CA MET A 640 -7.91 -9.29 -2.42
C MET A 640 -7.70 -9.83 -3.85
N GLU A 641 -8.62 -9.57 -4.78
CA GLU A 641 -8.47 -9.95 -6.19
C GLU A 641 -7.31 -9.19 -6.84
N ASP A 642 -7.10 -7.93 -6.46
CA ASP A 642 -5.97 -7.12 -6.95
C ASP A 642 -4.62 -7.70 -6.46
N ILE A 643 -4.59 -8.26 -5.26
CA ILE A 643 -3.40 -8.93 -4.69
C ILE A 643 -3.18 -10.31 -5.33
N ALA A 644 -4.22 -10.95 -5.84
CA ALA A 644 -4.09 -12.21 -6.56
C ALA A 644 -3.20 -12.08 -7.81
N PHE A 645 -3.06 -10.86 -8.36
CA PHE A 645 -2.07 -10.56 -9.39
C PHE A 645 -0.65 -10.88 -8.92
N LEU A 646 -0.23 -10.37 -7.74
CA LEU A 646 1.09 -10.61 -7.16
C LEU A 646 1.33 -12.10 -6.92
N ARG A 647 0.31 -12.79 -6.36
CA ARG A 647 0.33 -14.23 -6.11
C ARG A 647 0.63 -15.01 -7.40
N LYS A 648 -0.04 -14.63 -8.49
CA LYS A 648 0.15 -15.23 -9.81
C LYS A 648 1.54 -14.92 -10.37
N THR A 649 1.97 -13.66 -10.37
CA THR A 649 3.24 -13.25 -10.97
C THR A 649 4.45 -13.84 -10.26
N LEU A 650 4.36 -14.03 -8.93
CA LEU A 650 5.41 -14.67 -8.13
C LEU A 650 5.32 -16.21 -8.13
N ALA A 651 4.28 -16.79 -8.75
CA ALA A 651 4.03 -18.23 -8.80
C ALA A 651 4.24 -18.91 -7.43
N VAL A 652 3.62 -18.35 -6.39
CA VAL A 652 3.87 -18.77 -5.00
C VAL A 652 3.33 -20.17 -4.67
N ASP A 653 2.35 -20.64 -5.45
CA ASP A 653 1.76 -21.98 -5.31
C ASP A 653 2.54 -23.08 -6.04
N ALA A 654 3.54 -22.70 -6.85
CA ALA A 654 4.39 -23.63 -7.61
C ALA A 654 5.69 -23.96 -6.85
N CYS A 655 6.46 -24.97 -7.29
CA CYS A 655 7.82 -25.14 -6.78
C CYS A 655 8.76 -24.05 -7.34
N GLU A 656 9.99 -23.96 -6.81
CA GLU A 656 10.94 -22.93 -7.23
C GLU A 656 11.32 -23.04 -8.71
N GLU A 657 11.51 -24.28 -9.19
CA GLU A 657 11.87 -24.57 -10.58
C GLU A 657 10.74 -24.20 -11.55
N GLU A 658 9.50 -24.57 -11.22
CA GLU A 658 8.31 -24.20 -12.00
C GLU A 658 8.10 -22.69 -12.03
N ALA A 659 8.32 -22.00 -10.91
CA ALA A 659 8.22 -20.55 -10.82
C ALA A 659 9.28 -19.85 -11.68
N LEU A 660 10.51 -20.35 -11.69
CA LEU A 660 11.58 -19.83 -12.55
C LEU A 660 11.26 -20.07 -14.03
N GLN A 661 10.79 -21.27 -14.39
CA GLN A 661 10.40 -21.58 -15.76
C GLN A 661 9.24 -20.70 -16.23
N TYR A 662 8.25 -20.44 -15.37
CA TYR A 662 7.17 -19.51 -15.63
C TYR A 662 7.70 -18.10 -15.95
N PHE A 663 8.57 -17.56 -15.09
CA PHE A 663 9.19 -16.26 -15.30
C PHE A 663 10.00 -16.21 -16.60
N GLN A 664 10.82 -17.22 -16.86
CA GLN A 664 11.61 -17.32 -18.09
C GLN A 664 10.72 -17.36 -19.33
N ASN A 665 9.63 -18.12 -19.32
CA ASN A 665 8.69 -18.16 -20.45
C ASN A 665 8.07 -16.78 -20.71
N GLN A 666 7.62 -16.10 -19.65
CA GLN A 666 7.09 -14.73 -19.76
C GLN A 666 8.14 -13.73 -20.28
N PHE A 667 9.39 -13.87 -19.83
CA PHE A 667 10.50 -13.05 -20.30
C PHE A 667 10.78 -13.28 -21.79
N HIS A 668 10.78 -14.53 -22.26
CA HIS A 668 10.97 -14.88 -23.67
C HIS A 668 9.82 -14.39 -24.56
N GLU A 669 8.56 -14.57 -24.13
CA GLU A 669 7.39 -14.04 -24.84
C GLU A 669 7.45 -12.52 -24.98
N ALA A 670 7.87 -11.83 -23.91
CA ALA A 670 7.95 -10.39 -23.92
C ALA A 670 8.99 -9.84 -24.90
N TYR A 671 10.10 -10.57 -25.05
CA TYR A 671 11.15 -10.27 -26.01
C TYR A 671 10.80 -10.67 -27.45
N GLY A 672 10.08 -11.79 -27.65
CA GLY A 672 9.66 -12.28 -28.98
C GLY A 672 8.70 -11.33 -29.71
N GLY A 673 7.96 -10.49 -28.96
CA GLY A 673 7.06 -9.46 -29.48
C GLY A 673 7.70 -8.12 -29.86
N ALA A 674 9.02 -7.93 -29.74
CA ALA A 674 9.70 -6.63 -29.83
C ALA A 674 9.45 -5.81 -31.12
N TRP A 675 8.93 -6.42 -32.20
CA TRP A 675 8.55 -5.71 -33.43
C TRP A 675 7.27 -4.86 -33.28
N THR A 676 6.31 -5.29 -32.45
CA THR A 676 5.06 -4.54 -32.21
C THR A 676 5.28 -3.36 -31.25
N THR A 677 6.17 -3.51 -30.25
CA THR A 677 6.50 -2.46 -29.28
C THR A 677 7.17 -1.23 -29.93
N LYS A 678 7.97 -1.41 -30.98
CA LYS A 678 8.60 -0.30 -31.73
C LYS A 678 7.57 0.53 -32.50
N LEU A 679 6.53 -0.11 -33.04
CA LEU A 679 5.41 0.56 -33.71
C LEU A 679 4.57 1.35 -32.70
N ASP A 680 4.25 0.75 -31.54
CA ASP A 680 3.51 1.44 -30.48
C ASP A 680 4.27 2.67 -29.93
N TRP A 681 5.59 2.55 -29.74
CA TRP A 681 6.46 3.67 -29.35
C TRP A 681 6.50 4.78 -30.41
N PHE A 682 6.53 4.40 -31.69
CA PHE A 682 6.44 5.37 -32.80
C PHE A 682 5.12 6.14 -32.76
N PHE A 683 3.97 5.46 -32.59
CA PHE A 683 2.66 6.13 -32.50
C PHE A 683 2.51 7.02 -31.25
N HIS A 684 3.13 6.66 -30.12
CA HIS A 684 3.21 7.54 -28.94
C HIS A 684 4.04 8.80 -29.22
N SER A 685 5.18 8.67 -29.89
CA SER A 685 6.04 9.81 -30.23
C SER A 685 5.39 10.81 -31.20
N VAL A 686 4.47 10.36 -32.05
CA VAL A 686 3.73 11.19 -33.01
C VAL A 686 2.63 12.01 -32.34
N LYS A 687 2.10 11.56 -31.19
CA LYS A 687 1.08 12.30 -30.42
C LYS A 687 1.61 13.52 -29.64
N HIS A 688 2.92 13.62 -29.45
CA HIS A 688 3.57 14.74 -28.75
C HIS A 688 4.01 15.89 -29.69
N ARG A 689 3.43 15.98 -30.89
CA ARG A 689 3.59 17.14 -31.78
C ARG A 689 2.57 18.22 -31.52
#